data_AF-A0A8J5QML9-F1
#
_entry.id   AF-A0A8J5QML9-F1
#
_cell.length_a   1.000
_cell.length_b   1.000
_cell.length_c   1.000
_cell.angle_alpha   90.00
_cell.angle_beta   90.00
_cell.angle_gamma   90.00
#
_symmetry.space_group_name_H-M   'P 1'
#
loop_
_entity.id
_entity.type
_entity.pdbx_description
1 polymer ?
#
loop_
_entity_poly.entity_id
_entity_poly.type
_entity_poly.pdbx_seq_one_letter_code
_entity_poly.pdbx_strand_id
1 'polypeptide(L)'
;MNSNPFNTGEEEDPWSNWNASTDRQQANSTSPILPSSLTPGVGAPPGAASYLTSSQLLSRASHTDTTTNSSIITNVPESYKDIHTHLIDKLKTINDLEIHIFNKLITMNYLTNYQKSRILDLAYDNNLMPISIATNFYMVLGLIALEIDVPGSADYVSLQFRLNSLPDLPKKFVSSIIDEDEQGDEDTTGYHPLLANRTEEDDYWKRKDDGEERHDPILKDHSTSRLIEPSDSGSDVKGGAGTTATGGVGAGGLVLAENVVSEDTVDTLFIEKYVDEIRDRFKPLIEDNADAVKIKEVPEKEGILFKHINYIISHNLQLGRGTSSHGQKKVVRRYSDFVWLLEFLLEKYPFRVIPGLPPKKFTVGASPDSQFLQRRRRGLHRFLNQLIKHPILREEPVVQTFLTVPTDITTWKKQAKIDYSLEFKGEKIQTSFINTIWPKIGEEFLKNWSEAEGNIMKLIEIWTRIVLLVERHEKRQQQISFDNGKFVEMIGKFRQLNTKIYPGDNEVLLKNNDIGNVNDSLGRVSEYFNKSSQILIDESYSINTTILEKFKNYLDYLYSLQELFERTKKLSINNIESLEKRIKENEDKFKKLSTEDADAKGADIARLRQVIINDKQEIFQQLNKDWLIKNCCFEEYLMFQETQYLISEVWINWSKGRFRFEEKILGLYDNLNQEIINDMPLTR
;
A
#
# COMPACT_ATOMS: atom_id res chain seq x y z
N MET A 1 50.08 3.35 -35.15
CA MET A 1 50.94 4.02 -34.16
C MET A 1 50.12 5.16 -33.57
N ASN A 2 49.93 5.09 -32.24
CA ASN A 2 49.51 6.12 -31.27
C ASN A 2 48.17 6.85 -31.49
N SER A 3 47.29 7.11 -30.51
CA SER A 3 46.97 6.57 -29.17
C SER A 3 45.86 7.50 -28.60
N ASN A 4 44.73 6.90 -28.21
CA ASN A 4 43.60 7.27 -27.31
C ASN A 4 43.76 8.47 -26.31
N PRO A 5 42.72 8.85 -25.52
CA PRO A 5 41.29 9.16 -25.75
C PRO A 5 40.85 10.43 -24.95
N PHE A 6 39.54 10.75 -24.90
CA PHE A 6 38.77 11.57 -23.92
C PHE A 6 37.83 12.54 -24.65
N ASN A 7 36.56 12.14 -24.79
CA ASN A 7 35.47 13.11 -24.88
C ASN A 7 34.26 12.55 -24.12
N THR A 8 33.83 13.29 -23.13
CA THR A 8 32.68 13.04 -22.26
C THR A 8 31.40 13.31 -23.04
N GLY A 9 30.54 12.31 -23.16
CA GLY A 9 29.22 12.46 -23.77
C GLY A 9 28.27 13.19 -22.81
N GLU A 10 27.87 14.39 -23.18
CA GLU A 10 26.68 15.06 -22.67
C GLU A 10 25.45 14.46 -23.38
N GLU A 11 24.49 13.96 -22.59
CA GLU A 11 23.18 13.53 -23.06
C GLU A 11 22.33 14.77 -23.41
N GLU A 12 21.97 14.93 -24.68
CA GLU A 12 21.04 15.96 -25.16
C GLU A 12 19.60 15.70 -24.66
N ASP A 13 18.98 16.75 -24.11
CA ASP A 13 17.59 16.79 -23.65
C ASP A 13 16.60 16.85 -24.84
N PRO A 14 15.65 15.90 -24.98
CA PRO A 14 14.76 15.81 -26.14
C PRO A 14 13.57 16.80 -26.16
N TRP A 15 13.53 17.83 -25.28
CA TRP A 15 12.39 18.76 -25.20
C TRP A 15 12.68 20.21 -25.64
N SER A 16 13.78 20.47 -26.32
CA SER A 16 14.23 21.85 -26.62
C SER A 16 13.60 22.55 -27.84
N ASN A 17 12.62 21.97 -28.55
CA ASN A 17 12.25 22.50 -29.88
C ASN A 17 10.75 22.69 -30.19
N TRP A 18 9.97 23.18 -29.23
CA TRP A 18 8.60 23.67 -29.50
C TRP A 18 8.44 25.12 -29.03
N ASN A 19 8.98 26.07 -29.80
CA ASN A 19 8.47 27.44 -29.91
C ASN A 19 9.23 28.22 -31.01
N ALA A 20 8.73 28.18 -32.25
CA ALA A 20 8.98 29.24 -33.23
C ALA A 20 7.99 29.22 -34.40
N SER A 21 7.45 30.41 -34.68
CA SER A 21 6.74 30.88 -35.89
C SER A 21 5.32 30.40 -36.17
N THR A 22 4.38 31.36 -36.15
CA THR A 22 4.00 32.07 -37.39
C THR A 22 3.28 33.39 -37.09
N ASP A 23 3.84 34.49 -37.61
CA ASP A 23 3.15 35.75 -37.90
C ASP A 23 2.19 35.58 -39.10
N ARG A 24 0.99 36.17 -39.03
CA ARG A 24 0.43 37.05 -40.09
C ARG A 24 -0.95 37.64 -39.76
N GLN A 25 -0.97 38.98 -39.80
CA GLN A 25 -1.91 39.89 -40.47
C GLN A 25 -3.25 40.31 -39.84
N GLN A 26 -3.32 41.63 -39.66
CA GLN A 26 -4.43 42.55 -39.36
C GLN A 26 -5.65 42.45 -40.28
N ALA A 27 -6.84 42.71 -39.72
CA ALA A 27 -7.84 43.59 -40.33
C ALA A 27 -8.85 44.13 -39.28
N ASN A 28 -9.13 45.43 -39.41
CA ASN A 28 -10.03 46.28 -38.61
C ASN A 28 -11.52 45.94 -38.71
N SER A 29 -12.31 46.24 -37.67
CA SER A 29 -13.48 47.16 -37.76
C SER A 29 -14.32 47.26 -36.45
N THR A 30 -14.27 48.45 -35.85
CA THR A 30 -15.37 49.27 -35.26
C THR A 30 -16.67 48.63 -34.73
N SER A 31 -16.96 48.89 -33.45
CA SER A 31 -18.28 48.82 -32.79
C SER A 31 -19.19 50.00 -33.19
N PRO A 32 -20.52 49.88 -32.92
CA PRO A 32 -21.20 50.94 -32.19
C PRO A 32 -22.12 50.44 -31.06
N ILE A 33 -22.67 51.40 -30.32
CA ILE A 33 -23.15 51.35 -28.92
C ILE A 33 -24.69 51.62 -28.84
N LEU A 34 -25.39 50.93 -27.89
CA LEU A 34 -26.68 51.20 -27.17
C LEU A 34 -28.05 51.15 -27.92
N PRO A 35 -29.23 51.04 -27.23
CA PRO A 35 -29.56 50.91 -25.79
C PRO A 35 -30.59 49.80 -25.41
N SER A 36 -30.86 49.69 -24.10
CA SER A 36 -31.77 48.77 -23.39
C SER A 36 -33.27 49.14 -23.43
N SER A 37 -34.15 48.13 -23.48
CA SER A 37 -35.57 48.23 -23.04
C SER A 37 -36.20 46.86 -22.71
N LEU A 38 -36.97 46.82 -21.61
CA LEU A 38 -37.71 45.68 -21.05
C LEU A 38 -39.03 45.38 -21.79
N THR A 39 -39.41 44.11 -21.98
CA THR A 39 -40.75 43.52 -21.73
C THR A 39 -40.78 42.00 -22.04
N PRO A 40 -41.71 41.21 -21.46
CA PRO A 40 -41.60 39.76 -21.33
C PRO A 40 -42.51 38.96 -22.28
N GLY A 41 -42.07 37.75 -22.65
CA GLY A 41 -42.97 36.65 -23.04
C GLY A 41 -42.66 35.96 -24.38
N VAL A 42 -42.87 34.63 -24.34
CA VAL A 42 -42.95 33.65 -25.44
C VAL A 42 -41.63 32.97 -25.83
N GLY A 43 -41.61 31.63 -25.68
CA GLY A 43 -40.43 30.78 -25.72
C GLY A 43 -40.05 30.19 -27.08
N ALA A 44 -38.86 29.57 -27.10
CA ALA A 44 -38.33 28.59 -28.07
C ALA A 44 -37.01 27.98 -27.52
N PRO A 45 -36.34 27.04 -28.21
CA PRO A 45 -36.43 25.57 -28.16
C PRO A 45 -35.23 24.90 -27.40
N PRO A 46 -35.18 23.57 -27.23
CA PRO A 46 -34.13 22.93 -26.41
C PRO A 46 -32.80 22.88 -27.17
N GLY A 47 -31.76 23.48 -26.58
CA GLY A 47 -30.39 23.41 -27.09
C GLY A 47 -29.67 24.75 -27.19
N ALA A 48 -29.52 25.47 -26.08
CA ALA A 48 -28.54 26.54 -25.96
C ALA A 48 -28.04 26.61 -24.51
N ALA A 49 -26.81 26.17 -24.28
CA ALA A 49 -26.11 26.40 -23.02
C ALA A 49 -25.71 27.89 -22.97
N SER A 50 -26.30 28.65 -22.06
CA SER A 50 -25.84 30.00 -21.72
C SER A 50 -24.59 29.87 -20.83
N TYR A 51 -23.42 29.85 -21.45
CA TYR A 51 -22.14 29.84 -20.74
C TYR A 51 -21.88 31.22 -20.13
N LEU A 52 -21.80 31.27 -18.79
CA LEU A 52 -21.13 32.38 -18.12
C LEU A 52 -19.62 32.11 -18.13
N THR A 53 -18.86 33.17 -18.38
CA THR A 53 -17.39 33.11 -18.34
C THR A 53 -16.89 33.17 -16.89
N SER A 54 -15.73 32.57 -16.60
CA SER A 54 -15.13 32.54 -15.26
C SER A 54 -14.94 33.93 -14.63
N SER A 55 -14.82 34.97 -15.46
CA SER A 55 -14.78 36.38 -15.05
C SER A 55 -16.10 36.94 -14.53
N GLN A 56 -17.25 36.45 -15.02
CA GLN A 56 -18.59 36.88 -14.56
C GLN A 56 -18.98 36.22 -13.23
N LEU A 57 -18.36 35.09 -12.90
CA LEU A 57 -18.47 34.43 -11.59
C LEU A 57 -17.61 35.14 -10.53
N LEU A 58 -16.40 35.59 -10.89
CA LEU A 58 -15.48 36.24 -9.95
C LEU A 58 -15.91 37.66 -9.52
N SER A 59 -16.59 38.43 -10.38
CA SER A 59 -17.00 39.81 -10.03
C SER A 59 -18.11 39.88 -8.98
N ARG A 60 -18.72 38.75 -8.63
CA ARG A 60 -19.80 38.68 -7.63
C ARG A 60 -19.30 38.34 -6.22
N ALA A 61 -18.02 37.98 -6.08
CA ALA A 61 -17.37 37.63 -4.82
C ALA A 61 -16.71 38.85 -4.12
N SER A 62 -16.74 40.04 -4.73
CA SER A 62 -16.08 41.24 -4.20
C SER A 62 -17.07 42.34 -3.84
N HIS A 63 -18.01 42.07 -2.93
CA HIS A 63 -18.64 43.12 -2.11
C HIS A 63 -18.87 42.59 -0.70
N THR A 64 -18.18 43.25 0.24
CA THR A 64 -18.31 43.10 1.68
C THR A 64 -19.66 43.66 2.13
N ASP A 65 -20.58 42.79 2.56
CA ASP A 65 -21.61 43.17 3.54
C ASP A 65 -21.91 41.97 4.45
N THR A 66 -21.55 42.14 5.72
CA THR A 66 -21.90 41.29 6.84
C THR A 66 -23.39 41.43 7.13
N THR A 67 -24.23 40.64 6.44
CA THR A 67 -25.49 40.01 6.87
C THR A 67 -26.26 39.58 5.62
N THR A 68 -26.74 38.34 5.61
CA THR A 68 -27.52 37.68 4.53
C THR A 68 -26.76 37.35 3.23
N ASN A 69 -26.22 36.14 3.13
CA ASN A 69 -25.93 35.49 1.85
C ASN A 69 -26.31 34.01 1.92
N SER A 70 -27.62 33.74 1.98
CA SER A 70 -28.17 32.49 1.46
C SER A 70 -28.38 32.70 -0.04
N SER A 71 -27.51 32.12 -0.87
CA SER A 71 -27.92 31.77 -2.23
C SER A 71 -29.07 30.76 -2.07
N ILE A 72 -30.31 31.23 -2.19
CA ILE A 72 -31.51 30.42 -1.97
C ILE A 72 -31.49 29.29 -3.01
N ILE A 73 -31.32 28.05 -2.55
CA ILE A 73 -31.48 26.87 -3.38
C ILE A 73 -32.99 26.73 -3.63
N THR A 74 -33.46 27.13 -4.81
CA THR A 74 -34.90 27.18 -5.11
C THR A 74 -35.45 25.87 -5.67
N ASN A 75 -34.60 25.01 -6.24
CA ASN A 75 -34.97 23.74 -6.88
C ASN A 75 -34.15 22.56 -6.31
N VAL A 76 -34.40 22.21 -5.05
CA VAL A 76 -33.86 20.97 -4.45
C VAL A 76 -34.82 19.80 -4.75
N PRO A 77 -34.32 18.60 -5.11
CA PRO A 77 -35.16 17.41 -5.22
C PRO A 77 -35.95 17.11 -3.94
N GLU A 78 -37.18 16.61 -4.07
CA GLU A 78 -38.07 16.38 -2.92
C GLU A 78 -37.47 15.35 -1.94
N SER A 79 -36.72 14.38 -2.45
CA SER A 79 -36.00 13.37 -1.68
C SER A 79 -35.03 13.96 -0.65
N TYR A 80 -34.48 15.16 -0.89
CA TYR A 80 -33.56 15.82 0.04
C TYR A 80 -34.32 16.49 1.18
N LYS A 81 -35.52 17.01 0.90
CA LYS A 81 -36.40 17.60 1.92
C LYS A 81 -36.95 16.52 2.83
N ASP A 82 -37.29 15.36 2.26
CA ASP A 82 -37.72 14.18 3.02
C ASP A 82 -36.62 13.72 3.99
N ILE A 83 -35.38 13.53 3.49
CA ILE A 83 -34.23 13.16 4.33
C ILE A 83 -33.96 14.21 5.40
N HIS A 84 -33.98 15.50 5.05
CA HIS A 84 -33.76 16.59 6.01
C HIS A 84 -34.81 16.55 7.13
N THR A 85 -36.08 16.36 6.80
CA THR A 85 -37.18 16.35 7.78
C THR A 85 -37.04 15.19 8.78
N HIS A 86 -36.54 14.03 8.35
CA HIS A 86 -36.34 12.86 9.22
C HIS A 86 -35.05 12.90 10.05
N LEU A 87 -34.00 13.58 9.58
CA LEU A 87 -32.68 13.53 10.20
C LEU A 87 -32.23 14.84 10.87
N ILE A 88 -32.87 15.98 10.64
CA ILE A 88 -32.38 17.28 11.14
C ILE A 88 -32.23 17.34 12.67
N ASP A 89 -33.10 16.65 13.42
CA ASP A 89 -33.03 16.59 14.88
C ASP A 89 -31.92 15.65 15.41
N LYS A 90 -31.49 14.70 14.56
CA LYS A 90 -30.43 13.72 14.83
C LYS A 90 -29.04 14.21 14.37
N LEU A 91 -28.98 15.20 13.46
CA LEU A 91 -27.75 15.66 12.82
C LEU A 91 -27.18 16.94 13.46
N LYS A 92 -26.53 16.82 14.62
CA LYS A 92 -25.92 17.95 15.34
C LYS A 92 -24.42 18.08 15.09
N THR A 93 -23.77 16.98 14.73
CA THR A 93 -22.32 16.87 14.55
C THR A 93 -21.96 16.24 13.20
N ILE A 94 -20.70 16.37 12.77
CA ILE A 94 -20.20 15.63 11.59
C ILE A 94 -20.34 14.13 11.80
N ASN A 95 -20.12 13.64 13.03
CA ASN A 95 -20.23 12.23 13.35
C ASN A 95 -21.66 11.70 13.11
N ASP A 96 -22.67 12.53 13.38
CA ASP A 96 -24.06 12.17 13.10
C ASP A 96 -24.32 12.07 11.59
N LEU A 97 -23.73 12.98 10.79
CA LEU A 97 -23.81 12.91 9.33
C LEU A 97 -23.11 11.66 8.79
N GLU A 98 -21.98 11.31 9.38
CA GLU A 98 -21.27 10.09 9.03
C GLU A 98 -22.11 8.84 9.30
N ILE A 99 -22.72 8.75 10.48
CA ILE A 99 -23.52 7.59 10.91
C ILE A 99 -24.80 7.47 10.09
N HIS A 100 -25.58 8.55 9.99
CA HIS A 100 -26.93 8.50 9.42
C HIS A 100 -26.97 8.63 7.90
N ILE A 101 -25.90 9.12 7.25
CA ILE A 101 -25.89 9.33 5.79
C ILE A 101 -24.75 8.56 5.14
N PHE A 102 -23.50 8.87 5.46
CA PHE A 102 -22.37 8.31 4.71
C PHE A 102 -22.20 6.81 4.94
N ASN A 103 -22.31 6.33 6.17
CA ASN A 103 -22.13 4.90 6.47
C ASN A 103 -23.22 4.07 5.78
N LYS A 104 -24.46 4.55 5.73
CA LYS A 104 -25.55 3.87 5.00
C LYS A 104 -25.30 3.84 3.49
N LEU A 105 -24.87 4.96 2.90
CA LEU A 105 -24.49 5.02 1.48
C LEU A 105 -23.32 4.09 1.15
N ILE A 106 -22.37 3.92 2.08
CA ILE A 106 -21.25 3.00 1.94
C ILE A 106 -21.70 1.55 2.05
N THR A 107 -22.52 1.21 3.06
CA THR A 107 -23.08 -0.14 3.23
C THR A 107 -23.91 -0.58 2.02
N MET A 108 -24.58 0.37 1.35
CA MET A 108 -25.32 0.13 0.12
C MET A 108 -24.46 0.16 -1.15
N ASN A 109 -23.14 0.30 -1.03
CA ASN A 109 -22.17 0.40 -2.13
C ASN A 109 -22.40 1.58 -3.09
N TYR A 110 -23.05 2.67 -2.65
CA TYR A 110 -23.17 3.90 -3.44
C TYR A 110 -21.96 4.82 -3.31
N LEU A 111 -21.29 4.80 -2.15
CA LEU A 111 -20.07 5.55 -1.88
C LEU A 111 -18.99 4.64 -1.31
N THR A 112 -17.73 5.04 -1.46
CA THR A 112 -16.59 4.46 -0.74
C THR A 112 -16.19 5.34 0.44
N ASN A 113 -15.48 4.79 1.42
CA ASN A 113 -14.88 5.57 2.52
C ASN A 113 -13.99 6.72 1.99
N TYR A 114 -13.30 6.50 0.87
CA TYR A 114 -12.51 7.54 0.20
C TYR A 114 -13.39 8.69 -0.32
N GLN A 115 -14.51 8.38 -0.96
CA GLN A 115 -15.45 9.38 -1.46
C GLN A 115 -16.13 10.14 -0.32
N LYS A 116 -16.50 9.45 0.77
CA LYS A 116 -16.96 10.07 2.02
C LYS A 116 -15.95 11.09 2.52
N SER A 117 -14.69 10.69 2.72
CA SER A 117 -13.64 11.60 3.20
C SER A 117 -13.46 12.80 2.28
N ARG A 118 -13.45 12.58 0.95
CA ARG A 118 -13.35 13.66 -0.03
C ARG A 118 -14.52 14.64 0.04
N ILE A 119 -15.75 14.15 0.17
CA ILE A 119 -16.94 15.01 0.28
C ILE A 119 -16.93 15.78 1.60
N LEU A 120 -16.52 15.16 2.70
CA LEU A 120 -16.37 15.82 3.99
C LEU A 120 -15.29 16.90 3.94
N ASP A 121 -14.13 16.61 3.34
CA ASP A 121 -13.07 17.60 3.11
C ASP A 121 -13.59 18.79 2.30
N LEU A 122 -14.32 18.54 1.20
CA LEU A 122 -14.95 19.60 0.41
C LEU A 122 -15.99 20.41 1.20
N ALA A 123 -16.75 19.76 2.09
CA ALA A 123 -17.71 20.44 2.95
C ALA A 123 -17.02 21.36 3.97
N TYR A 124 -15.89 20.92 4.53
CA TYR A 124 -15.08 21.75 5.43
C TYR A 124 -14.39 22.90 4.69
N ASP A 125 -13.72 22.61 3.57
CA ASP A 125 -12.95 23.58 2.79
C ASP A 125 -13.81 24.72 2.25
N ASN A 126 -15.12 24.48 2.08
CA ASN A 126 -16.08 25.46 1.57
C ASN A 126 -17.10 25.94 2.62
N ASN A 127 -16.80 25.78 3.91
CA ASN A 127 -17.60 26.26 5.03
C ASN A 127 -19.08 25.80 5.01
N LEU A 128 -19.34 24.56 4.60
CA LEU A 128 -20.68 23.94 4.59
C LEU A 128 -21.07 23.35 5.96
N MET A 129 -20.40 23.81 7.03
CA MET A 129 -20.67 23.45 8.42
C MET A 129 -21.13 24.71 9.17
N PRO A 130 -22.15 24.64 10.05
CA PRO A 130 -22.84 23.45 10.55
C PRO A 130 -23.94 22.92 9.61
N ILE A 131 -24.14 21.60 9.64
CA ILE A 131 -25.16 20.87 8.86
C ILE A 131 -26.60 21.13 9.37
N SER A 132 -26.75 21.69 10.57
CA SER A 132 -28.05 22.13 11.09
C SER A 132 -28.71 23.23 10.26
N ILE A 133 -27.96 23.87 9.35
CA ILE A 133 -28.49 24.85 8.40
C ILE A 133 -28.96 24.09 7.15
N ALA A 134 -30.26 24.15 6.86
CA ALA A 134 -30.88 23.43 5.73
C ALA A 134 -30.17 23.65 4.38
N THR A 135 -29.74 24.89 4.10
CA THR A 135 -29.00 25.21 2.87
C THR A 135 -27.67 24.46 2.80
N ASN A 136 -26.91 24.42 3.90
CA ASN A 136 -25.65 23.69 3.97
C ASN A 136 -25.87 22.19 3.82
N PHE A 137 -26.91 21.66 4.46
CA PHE A 137 -27.27 20.25 4.34
C PHE A 137 -27.59 19.85 2.91
N TYR A 138 -28.41 20.63 2.20
CA TYR A 138 -28.74 20.36 0.80
C TYR A 138 -27.52 20.45 -0.12
N MET A 139 -26.57 21.35 0.17
CA MET A 139 -25.31 21.42 -0.57
C MET A 139 -24.44 20.17 -0.35
N VAL A 140 -24.40 19.65 0.88
CA VAL A 140 -23.68 18.39 1.19
C VAL A 140 -24.35 17.18 0.52
N LEU A 141 -25.68 17.08 0.55
CA LEU A 141 -26.40 16.07 -0.22
C LEU A 141 -26.21 16.23 -1.74
N GLY A 142 -26.04 17.47 -2.21
CA GLY A 142 -25.72 17.77 -3.61
C GLY A 142 -24.35 17.21 -4.00
N LEU A 143 -23.33 17.39 -3.15
CA LEU A 143 -22.00 16.80 -3.36
C LEU A 143 -22.06 15.26 -3.38
N ILE A 144 -22.85 14.68 -2.47
CA ILE A 144 -23.08 13.23 -2.42
C ILE A 144 -23.72 12.74 -3.72
N ALA A 145 -24.79 13.37 -4.19
CA ALA A 145 -25.46 12.92 -5.40
C ALA A 145 -24.61 13.11 -6.66
N LEU A 146 -23.80 14.17 -6.74
CA LEU A 146 -22.82 14.31 -7.83
C LEU A 146 -21.78 13.19 -7.80
N GLU A 147 -21.30 12.81 -6.62
CA GLU A 147 -20.34 11.72 -6.46
C GLU A 147 -20.94 10.35 -6.81
N ILE A 148 -22.24 10.15 -6.57
CA ILE A 148 -22.96 8.91 -6.91
C ILE A 148 -23.32 8.87 -8.40
N ASP A 149 -23.82 9.96 -8.95
CA ASP A 149 -24.23 10.08 -10.36
C ASP A 149 -23.03 9.90 -11.30
N VAL A 150 -21.93 10.62 -11.02
CA VAL A 150 -20.67 10.48 -11.74
C VAL A 150 -19.51 10.47 -10.73
N PRO A 151 -18.97 9.29 -10.38
CA PRO A 151 -17.84 9.17 -9.45
C PRO A 151 -16.65 10.04 -9.85
N GLY A 152 -16.14 10.81 -8.91
CA GLY A 152 -15.06 11.77 -9.13
C GLY A 152 -15.51 13.18 -9.53
N SER A 153 -16.80 13.40 -9.84
CA SER A 153 -17.34 14.70 -10.25
C SER A 153 -17.78 15.62 -9.10
N ALA A 154 -17.80 15.12 -7.85
CA ALA A 154 -18.10 15.99 -6.72
C ALA A 154 -16.92 16.91 -6.42
N ASP A 155 -17.04 18.14 -6.88
CA ASP A 155 -16.24 19.28 -6.48
C ASP A 155 -17.17 20.48 -6.27
N TYR A 156 -16.69 21.49 -5.54
CA TYR A 156 -17.51 22.64 -5.18
C TYR A 156 -17.92 23.48 -6.40
N VAL A 157 -17.10 23.54 -7.45
CA VAL A 157 -17.41 24.30 -8.68
C VAL A 157 -18.54 23.61 -9.46
N SER A 158 -18.48 22.28 -9.58
CA SER A 158 -19.51 21.45 -10.19
C SER A 158 -20.83 21.54 -9.42
N LEU A 159 -20.78 21.58 -8.09
CA LEU A 159 -21.93 21.84 -7.24
C LEU A 159 -22.57 23.21 -7.51
N GLN A 160 -21.75 24.27 -7.55
CA GLN A 160 -22.23 25.63 -7.84
C GLN A 160 -22.84 25.75 -9.23
N PHE A 161 -22.31 25.02 -10.22
CA PHE A 161 -22.85 24.99 -11.57
C PHE A 161 -24.21 24.27 -11.66
N ARG A 162 -24.44 23.26 -10.82
CA ARG A 162 -25.65 22.43 -10.83
C ARG A 162 -26.63 22.72 -9.69
N LEU A 163 -26.47 23.83 -8.97
CA LEU A 163 -27.28 24.18 -7.79
C LEU A 163 -28.80 24.20 -8.05
N ASN A 164 -29.22 24.48 -9.30
CA ASN A 164 -30.63 24.52 -9.72
C ASN A 164 -31.12 23.24 -10.43
N SER A 165 -30.27 22.23 -10.56
CA SER A 165 -30.54 20.96 -11.26
C SER A 165 -29.69 19.83 -10.66
N LEU A 166 -29.82 19.61 -9.36
CA LEU A 166 -29.10 18.55 -8.65
C LEU A 166 -29.68 17.16 -8.98
N PRO A 167 -28.85 16.11 -9.08
CA PRO A 167 -29.32 14.74 -9.26
C PRO A 167 -30.13 14.26 -8.04
N ASP A 168 -31.06 13.33 -8.25
CA ASP A 168 -31.75 12.64 -7.17
C ASP A 168 -30.85 11.61 -6.47
N LEU A 169 -31.06 11.41 -5.17
CA LEU A 169 -30.41 10.33 -4.43
C LEU A 169 -31.07 8.97 -4.74
N PRO A 170 -30.33 7.85 -4.61
CA PRO A 170 -30.87 6.53 -4.90
C PRO A 170 -32.12 6.20 -4.07
N LYS A 171 -33.21 5.79 -4.71
CA LYS A 171 -34.50 5.52 -4.04
C LYS A 171 -34.39 4.53 -2.88
N LYS A 172 -33.57 3.47 -3.01
CA LYS A 172 -33.34 2.49 -1.94
C LYS A 172 -32.72 3.12 -0.68
N PHE A 173 -31.83 4.10 -0.86
CA PHE A 173 -31.21 4.82 0.23
C PHE A 173 -32.22 5.76 0.91
N VAL A 174 -32.99 6.51 0.12
CA VAL A 174 -34.05 7.39 0.63
C VAL A 174 -35.07 6.59 1.45
N SER A 175 -35.54 5.44 0.95
CA SER A 175 -36.44 4.55 1.70
C SER A 175 -35.83 4.05 3.00
N SER A 176 -34.55 3.66 3.01
CA SER A 176 -33.91 3.17 4.24
C SER A 176 -33.82 4.19 5.37
N ILE A 177 -33.70 5.49 5.04
CA ILE A 177 -33.69 6.56 6.04
C ILE A 177 -35.09 6.83 6.59
N ILE A 178 -36.11 6.66 5.76
CA ILE A 178 -37.51 6.93 6.11
C ILE A 178 -38.12 5.76 6.89
N ASP A 179 -37.72 4.52 6.61
CA ASP A 179 -38.27 3.30 7.22
C ASP A 179 -37.58 2.90 8.55
N GLU A 180 -36.79 3.79 9.15
CA GLU A 180 -35.81 3.48 10.21
C GLU A 180 -36.37 3.42 11.65
N ASP A 181 -37.68 3.23 11.83
CA ASP A 181 -38.34 3.15 13.14
C ASP A 181 -38.43 1.73 13.75
N GLU A 182 -37.85 0.68 13.15
CA GLU A 182 -38.06 -0.70 13.66
C GLU A 182 -36.85 -1.58 14.03
N GLN A 183 -35.59 -1.22 13.80
CA GLN A 183 -34.49 -2.06 14.32
C GLN A 183 -33.22 -1.27 14.63
N GLY A 184 -32.82 -1.33 15.91
CA GLY A 184 -31.63 -0.68 16.45
C GLY A 184 -30.31 -1.38 16.13
N ASP A 185 -29.28 -0.53 16.08
CA ASP A 185 -27.84 -0.73 16.25
C ASP A 185 -27.23 -2.13 16.00
N GLU A 186 -26.44 -2.24 14.93
CA GLU A 186 -25.38 -3.25 14.83
C GLU A 186 -24.15 -2.71 14.05
N ASP A 187 -23.03 -2.64 14.78
CA ASP A 187 -21.61 -2.59 14.44
C ASP A 187 -21.12 -2.14 13.03
N THR A 188 -20.31 -1.07 13.02
CA THR A 188 -19.48 -0.63 11.89
C THR A 188 -18.01 -0.88 12.17
N THR A 189 -17.45 -1.99 11.66
CA THR A 189 -16.00 -2.13 11.46
C THR A 189 -15.68 -2.85 10.15
N GLY A 190 -14.69 -2.34 9.41
CA GLY A 190 -13.90 -3.13 8.44
C GLY A 190 -14.12 -2.85 6.95
N TYR A 191 -13.27 -1.99 6.35
CA TYR A 191 -12.85 -2.15 4.94
C TYR A 191 -11.40 -1.67 4.77
N HIS A 192 -10.48 -2.62 4.60
CA HIS A 192 -9.04 -2.40 4.42
C HIS A 192 -8.66 -2.25 2.92
N PRO A 193 -7.96 -1.17 2.49
CA PRO A 193 -7.72 -0.85 1.07
C PRO A 193 -6.77 -1.75 0.26
N LEU A 194 -6.31 -2.91 0.75
CA LEU A 194 -5.35 -3.77 0.02
C LEU A 194 -5.85 -5.19 -0.29
N LEU A 195 -7.08 -5.57 0.09
CA LEU A 195 -7.59 -6.95 -0.09
C LEU A 195 -8.53 -7.14 -1.30
N ALA A 196 -8.52 -6.25 -2.29
CA ALA A 196 -9.51 -6.22 -3.38
C ALA A 196 -9.39 -7.32 -4.47
N ASN A 197 -8.82 -8.50 -4.16
CA ASN A 197 -8.68 -9.62 -5.11
C ASN A 197 -9.03 -10.97 -4.46
N ARG A 198 -10.21 -11.10 -3.84
CA ARG A 198 -10.83 -12.42 -3.66
C ARG A 198 -12.20 -12.44 -4.35
N THR A 199 -12.42 -13.50 -5.12
CA THR A 199 -13.67 -13.78 -5.85
C THR A 199 -14.81 -14.07 -4.88
N GLU A 200 -16.03 -13.68 -5.27
CA GLU A 200 -17.30 -13.72 -4.51
C GLU A 200 -17.81 -15.13 -4.10
N GLU A 201 -16.96 -16.17 -4.09
CA GLU A 201 -17.34 -17.52 -3.65
C GLU A 201 -16.89 -17.86 -2.20
N ASP A 202 -16.25 -16.92 -1.50
CA ASP A 202 -15.74 -17.13 -0.12
C ASP A 202 -16.57 -16.42 0.98
N ASP A 203 -17.83 -16.03 0.71
CA ASP A 203 -18.72 -15.35 1.68
C ASP A 203 -19.31 -16.29 2.75
N TYR A 204 -18.42 -16.98 3.48
CA TYR A 204 -18.72 -17.71 4.72
C TYR A 204 -18.24 -16.96 5.97
N TRP A 205 -17.97 -15.65 5.88
CA TRP A 205 -17.33 -14.86 6.95
C TRP A 205 -18.27 -14.02 7.81
N LYS A 206 -19.59 -14.28 7.78
CA LYS A 206 -20.49 -13.89 8.86
C LYS A 206 -20.82 -15.11 9.73
N ARG A 207 -19.89 -15.52 10.58
CA ARG A 207 -20.24 -16.27 11.79
C ARG A 207 -19.83 -15.47 13.01
N LYS A 208 -20.78 -15.42 13.93
CA LYS A 208 -20.71 -14.77 15.23
C LYS A 208 -19.44 -15.21 15.95
N ASP A 209 -19.00 -14.30 16.80
CA ASP A 209 -18.02 -14.50 17.85
C ASP A 209 -18.55 -15.58 18.80
N ASP A 210 -18.47 -16.84 18.37
CA ASP A 210 -18.65 -18.00 19.21
C ASP A 210 -17.32 -18.11 19.94
N GLY A 211 -17.29 -17.77 21.23
CA GLY A 211 -16.09 -17.65 22.08
C GLY A 211 -15.27 -18.93 22.30
N GLU A 212 -14.90 -19.64 21.24
CA GLU A 212 -13.75 -20.53 21.20
C GLU A 212 -12.57 -19.74 20.63
N GLU A 213 -11.61 -19.38 21.49
CA GLU A 213 -10.28 -18.97 21.05
C GLU A 213 -9.73 -20.02 20.08
N ARG A 214 -9.75 -19.72 18.77
CA ARG A 214 -9.07 -20.55 17.78
C ARG A 214 -7.57 -20.42 18.01
N HIS A 215 -7.03 -21.34 18.80
CA HIS A 215 -5.62 -21.42 19.13
C HIS A 215 -4.79 -21.58 17.84
N ASP A 216 -3.79 -20.72 17.62
CA ASP A 216 -2.89 -20.85 16.46
C ASP A 216 -2.17 -22.21 16.53
N PRO A 217 -2.31 -23.09 15.52
CA PRO A 217 -1.73 -24.43 15.58
C PRO A 217 -0.20 -24.41 15.64
N ILE A 218 0.49 -23.36 15.18
CA ILE A 218 1.95 -23.27 15.31
C ILE A 218 2.40 -23.15 16.77
N LEU A 219 1.55 -22.57 17.63
CA LEU A 219 1.80 -22.40 19.06
C LEU A 219 1.66 -23.71 19.85
N LYS A 220 1.17 -24.79 19.21
CA LYS A 220 1.16 -26.11 19.82
C LYS A 220 2.54 -26.75 19.69
N ASP A 221 3.16 -27.02 20.84
CA ASP A 221 4.44 -27.71 20.86
C ASP A 221 4.27 -29.24 20.80
N HIS A 222 4.61 -29.81 19.65
CA HIS A 222 4.66 -31.25 19.41
C HIS A 222 6.06 -31.84 19.66
N SER A 223 6.98 -31.09 20.29
CA SER A 223 8.34 -31.54 20.63
C SER A 223 8.38 -32.81 21.48
N THR A 224 7.33 -33.06 22.27
CA THR A 224 7.19 -34.27 23.09
C THR A 224 6.74 -35.50 22.31
N SER A 225 6.14 -35.32 21.12
CA SER A 225 5.73 -36.38 20.20
C SER A 225 6.93 -36.84 19.38
N ARG A 226 7.69 -37.80 19.93
CA ARG A 226 8.92 -38.31 19.29
C ARG A 226 8.62 -38.88 17.89
N LEU A 227 9.40 -38.45 16.89
CA LEU A 227 9.53 -39.13 15.61
C LEU A 227 10.21 -40.49 15.85
N ILE A 228 9.44 -41.52 16.20
CA ILE A 228 9.97 -42.88 16.27
C ILE A 228 10.00 -43.41 14.83
N GLU A 229 11.20 -43.65 14.30
CA GLU A 229 11.37 -44.26 12.98
C GLU A 229 10.68 -45.63 12.93
N PRO A 230 9.94 -45.94 11.85
CA PRO A 230 9.32 -47.24 11.71
C PRO A 230 10.33 -48.28 11.20
N SER A 231 11.19 -48.82 12.08
CA SER A 231 11.53 -50.26 12.20
C SER A 231 12.86 -50.51 12.95
N ASP A 232 12.83 -51.31 14.02
CA ASP A 232 13.40 -52.67 13.94
C ASP A 232 12.68 -53.60 14.92
N SER A 233 12.21 -54.73 14.42
CA SER A 233 11.58 -55.79 15.18
C SER A 233 12.61 -56.88 15.38
N GLY A 234 13.25 -56.94 16.56
CA GLY A 234 14.16 -58.03 16.87
C GLY A 234 14.86 -57.94 18.22
N SER A 235 14.45 -58.85 19.13
CA SER A 235 15.18 -59.37 20.31
C SER A 235 15.42 -58.47 21.52
N ASP A 236 14.64 -58.75 22.57
CA ASP A 236 15.04 -58.71 23.98
C ASP A 236 16.41 -59.35 24.23
N VAL A 237 17.22 -58.79 25.16
CA VAL A 237 17.84 -59.51 26.30
C VAL A 237 18.31 -58.51 27.38
N LYS A 238 18.04 -58.91 28.62
CA LYS A 238 18.28 -58.32 29.95
C LYS A 238 19.73 -57.96 30.31
N GLY A 239 19.84 -57.06 31.30
CA GLY A 239 20.88 -57.07 32.36
C GLY A 239 21.46 -55.66 32.56
N GLY A 240 21.63 -55.09 33.74
CA GLY A 240 21.59 -55.55 35.12
C GLY A 240 22.35 -54.49 35.94
N ALA A 241 21.84 -54.16 37.12
CA ALA A 241 22.42 -53.16 38.02
C ALA A 241 23.84 -53.53 38.49
N GLY A 242 24.67 -52.51 38.75
CA GLY A 242 26.00 -52.67 39.36
C GLY A 242 26.52 -51.38 39.97
N THR A 243 26.38 -51.26 41.28
CA THR A 243 27.05 -50.32 42.19
C THR A 243 28.55 -50.61 42.30
N THR A 244 29.39 -49.60 42.55
CA THR A 244 30.47 -49.63 43.56
C THR A 244 31.18 -48.28 43.69
N ALA A 245 31.66 -48.03 44.91
CA ALA A 245 32.24 -46.80 45.41
C ALA A 245 33.78 -46.90 45.57
N THR A 246 34.36 -45.76 45.96
CA THR A 246 35.61 -45.54 46.73
C THR A 246 36.94 -45.32 46.00
N GLY A 247 37.70 -44.34 46.51
CA GLY A 247 39.18 -44.30 46.47
C GLY A 247 39.78 -42.96 46.03
N GLY A 248 40.33 -42.19 46.97
CA GLY A 248 40.97 -40.90 46.70
C GLY A 248 42.50 -40.90 46.58
N VAL A 249 42.99 -39.72 46.20
CA VAL A 249 44.30 -39.07 46.44
C VAL A 249 45.51 -39.48 45.59
N GLY A 250 46.12 -38.48 44.91
CA GLY A 250 47.59 -38.44 44.74
C GLY A 250 48.18 -37.89 43.44
N ALA A 251 48.26 -36.56 43.34
CA ALA A 251 49.36 -35.75 42.77
C ALA A 251 49.92 -35.98 41.34
N GLY A 252 49.83 -34.91 40.53
CA GLY A 252 50.98 -34.31 39.84
C GLY A 252 51.15 -34.61 38.35
N GLY A 253 50.85 -33.62 37.49
CA GLY A 253 51.34 -33.63 36.11
C GLY A 253 50.59 -32.68 35.17
N LEU A 254 51.25 -31.59 34.80
CA LEU A 254 51.03 -30.71 33.63
C LEU A 254 49.64 -30.74 32.97
N VAL A 255 48.84 -29.70 33.24
CA VAL A 255 47.69 -29.32 32.40
C VAL A 255 48.24 -28.58 31.18
N LEU A 256 48.32 -29.25 30.03
CA LEU A 256 48.10 -28.56 28.77
C LEU A 256 46.63 -28.16 28.78
N ALA A 257 46.34 -26.87 28.67
CA ALA A 257 44.98 -26.35 28.56
C ALA A 257 44.37 -26.84 27.24
N GLU A 258 43.82 -28.04 27.26
CA GLU A 258 42.85 -28.48 26.28
C GLU A 258 41.57 -27.73 26.60
N ASN A 259 41.21 -26.77 25.74
CA ASN A 259 39.93 -26.07 25.81
C ASN A 259 38.81 -27.11 25.66
N VAL A 260 38.35 -27.66 26.77
CA VAL A 260 37.11 -28.44 26.82
C VAL A 260 35.97 -27.42 26.67
N VAL A 261 35.67 -27.08 25.42
CA VAL A 261 34.47 -26.34 25.04
C VAL A 261 33.29 -27.23 25.45
N SER A 262 32.45 -26.79 26.38
CA SER A 262 31.30 -27.58 26.84
C SER A 262 30.31 -27.78 25.68
N GLU A 263 29.63 -28.91 25.64
CA GLU A 263 28.64 -29.25 24.61
C GLU A 263 27.61 -28.11 24.42
N ASP A 264 27.18 -27.50 25.53
CA ASP A 264 26.30 -26.31 25.52
C ASP A 264 26.87 -25.12 24.74
N THR A 265 28.18 -24.87 24.83
CA THR A 265 28.83 -23.75 24.12
C THR A 265 29.01 -24.04 22.63
N VAL A 266 29.23 -25.29 22.24
CA VAL A 266 29.30 -25.71 20.82
C VAL A 266 27.93 -25.52 20.15
N ASP A 267 26.87 -25.97 20.82
CA ASP A 267 25.49 -25.84 20.32
C ASP A 267 25.07 -24.38 20.17
N THR A 268 25.46 -23.50 21.10
CA THR A 268 25.15 -22.07 21.00
C THR A 268 25.84 -21.42 19.79
N LEU A 269 27.13 -21.71 19.56
CA LEU A 269 27.85 -21.21 18.37
C LEU A 269 27.24 -21.74 17.06
N PHE A 270 26.79 -23.00 17.05
CA PHE A 270 26.11 -23.58 15.89
C PHE A 270 24.80 -22.86 15.59
N ILE A 271 24.00 -22.54 16.61
CA ILE A 271 22.73 -21.82 16.46
C ILE A 271 22.97 -20.38 16.00
N GLU A 272 23.93 -19.67 16.60
CA GLU A 272 24.29 -18.31 16.18
C GLU A 272 24.64 -18.28 14.69
N LYS A 273 25.50 -19.20 14.25
CA LYS A 273 25.86 -19.35 12.84
C LYS A 273 24.64 -19.66 11.96
N TYR A 274 23.75 -20.56 12.39
CA TYR A 274 22.54 -20.89 11.65
C TYR A 274 21.62 -19.68 11.46
N VAL A 275 21.42 -18.88 12.52
CA VAL A 275 20.62 -17.66 12.49
C VAL A 275 21.26 -16.62 11.58
N ASP A 276 22.56 -16.39 11.70
CA ASP A 276 23.29 -15.42 10.87
C ASP A 276 23.26 -15.80 9.39
N GLU A 277 23.42 -17.08 9.04
CA GLU A 277 23.29 -17.57 7.66
C GLU A 277 21.88 -17.31 7.09
N ILE A 278 20.82 -17.45 7.88
CA ILE A 278 19.45 -17.11 7.44
C ILE A 278 19.33 -15.61 7.17
N ARG A 279 19.78 -14.78 8.13
CA ARG A 279 19.68 -13.32 8.03
C ARG A 279 20.51 -12.76 6.88
N ASP A 280 21.66 -13.37 6.58
CA ASP A 280 22.50 -12.94 5.47
C ASP A 280 21.94 -13.24 4.08
N ARG A 281 21.06 -14.24 3.96
CA ARG A 281 20.39 -14.57 2.69
C ARG A 281 19.37 -13.52 2.24
N PHE A 282 18.91 -12.64 3.13
CA PHE A 282 17.85 -11.67 2.82
C PHE A 282 18.30 -10.23 3.11
N LYS A 283 18.39 -9.41 2.06
CA LYS A 283 18.78 -8.00 2.15
C LYS A 283 17.65 -7.09 1.62
N PRO A 284 16.79 -6.56 2.51
CA PRO A 284 15.57 -5.85 2.10
C PRO A 284 15.82 -4.45 1.54
N LEU A 285 16.95 -3.81 1.88
CA LEU A 285 17.34 -2.47 1.38
C LEU A 285 17.51 -2.49 -0.14
N ILE A 286 16.83 -1.59 -0.84
CA ILE A 286 16.98 -1.42 -2.30
C ILE A 286 18.16 -0.49 -2.51
N GLU A 287 19.34 -1.05 -2.74
CA GLU A 287 20.47 -0.27 -3.26
C GLU A 287 20.08 0.30 -4.63
N ASP A 288 20.45 1.54 -4.93
CA ASP A 288 20.17 2.23 -6.21
C ASP A 288 20.97 1.62 -7.40
N ASN A 289 21.19 0.31 -7.38
CA ASN A 289 22.09 -0.44 -8.23
C ASN A 289 21.40 -0.95 -9.51
N ALA A 290 22.25 -1.35 -10.46
CA ALA A 290 21.91 -1.91 -11.77
C ALA A 290 21.06 -3.20 -11.76
N ASP A 291 20.81 -3.78 -10.57
CA ASP A 291 20.16 -5.08 -10.37
C ASP A 291 18.66 -4.99 -9.99
N ALA A 292 18.08 -3.79 -9.94
CA ALA A 292 16.63 -3.65 -9.71
C ALA A 292 15.78 -3.98 -10.96
N VAL A 293 14.59 -4.57 -10.74
CA VAL A 293 13.60 -4.74 -11.81
C VAL A 293 12.91 -3.41 -12.07
N LYS A 294 12.93 -2.96 -13.34
CA LYS A 294 12.24 -1.74 -13.78
C LYS A 294 10.95 -2.09 -14.50
N ILE A 295 9.89 -1.34 -14.22
CA ILE A 295 8.59 -1.49 -14.90
C ILE A 295 8.19 -0.19 -15.58
N LYS A 296 7.92 -0.27 -16.88
CA LYS A 296 7.34 0.81 -17.70
C LYS A 296 5.97 0.37 -18.22
N GLU A 297 5.03 1.31 -18.25
CA GLU A 297 3.72 1.09 -18.85
C GLU A 297 3.81 1.24 -20.37
N VAL A 298 3.09 0.39 -21.11
CA VAL A 298 2.90 0.51 -22.56
C VAL A 298 1.53 1.13 -22.81
N PRO A 299 1.46 2.35 -23.38
CA PRO A 299 0.20 3.05 -23.59
C PRO A 299 -0.69 2.42 -24.68
N GLU A 300 -0.10 1.60 -25.56
CA GLU A 300 -0.84 0.87 -26.58
C GLU A 300 -1.67 -0.25 -25.95
N LYS A 301 -2.99 -0.12 -26.04
CA LYS A 301 -3.94 -1.12 -25.57
C LYS A 301 -4.05 -2.24 -26.60
N GLU A 302 -3.61 -3.44 -26.26
CA GLU A 302 -3.75 -4.63 -27.12
C GLU A 302 -5.09 -5.35 -26.86
N GLY A 303 -5.62 -6.01 -27.89
CA GLY A 303 -6.87 -6.81 -27.85
C GLY A 303 -8.00 -6.24 -28.72
N ILE A 304 -8.59 -7.12 -29.55
CA ILE A 304 -9.64 -6.74 -30.54
C ILE A 304 -10.98 -6.43 -29.86
N LEU A 305 -11.29 -7.11 -28.75
CA LEU A 305 -12.57 -6.98 -28.02
C LEU A 305 -12.41 -6.42 -26.59
N PHE A 306 -11.25 -6.65 -25.96
CA PHE A 306 -10.91 -6.16 -24.61
C PHE A 306 -9.51 -5.57 -24.61
N LYS A 307 -9.45 -4.25 -24.63
CA LYS A 307 -8.23 -3.46 -24.53
C LYS A 307 -7.62 -3.61 -23.14
N HIS A 308 -6.43 -4.22 -23.04
CA HIS A 308 -5.69 -4.34 -21.79
C HIS A 308 -4.39 -3.54 -21.82
N ILE A 309 -3.85 -3.23 -20.63
CA ILE A 309 -2.60 -2.49 -20.47
C ILE A 309 -1.46 -3.48 -20.23
N ASN A 310 -0.41 -3.31 -21.01
CA ASN A 310 0.80 -4.09 -20.94
C ASN A 310 1.89 -3.33 -20.16
N TYR A 311 2.73 -4.09 -19.47
CA TYR A 311 3.86 -3.61 -18.71
C TYR A 311 5.14 -4.21 -19.29
N ILE A 312 6.07 -3.34 -19.66
CA ILE A 312 7.43 -3.73 -19.99
C ILE A 312 8.19 -3.88 -18.68
N ILE A 313 8.71 -5.08 -18.45
CA ILE A 313 9.60 -5.41 -17.34
C ILE A 313 11.02 -5.51 -17.90
N SER A 314 11.97 -4.81 -17.30
CA SER A 314 13.37 -4.86 -17.70
C SER A 314 14.32 -4.96 -16.51
N HIS A 315 15.34 -5.82 -16.61
CA HIS A 315 16.33 -6.04 -15.54
C HIS A 315 17.67 -6.55 -16.09
N ASN A 316 18.73 -6.46 -15.29
CA ASN A 316 20.04 -7.07 -15.57
C ASN A 316 20.35 -8.29 -14.68
N LEU A 317 19.38 -8.71 -13.85
CA LEU A 317 19.53 -9.84 -12.93
C LEU A 317 20.00 -11.11 -13.63
N GLN A 318 20.92 -11.81 -12.96
CA GLN A 318 21.31 -13.18 -13.27
C GLN A 318 20.32 -14.13 -12.59
N LEU A 319 19.41 -14.69 -13.38
CA LEU A 319 18.36 -15.62 -12.93
C LEU A 319 18.56 -16.97 -13.63
N GLY A 320 18.63 -18.05 -12.85
CA GLY A 320 18.78 -19.42 -13.35
C GLY A 320 20.21 -19.82 -13.79
N ARG A 321 20.49 -21.13 -13.79
CA ARG A 321 21.76 -21.69 -14.32
C ARG A 321 21.77 -21.61 -15.84
N GLY A 322 22.66 -20.80 -16.42
CA GLY A 322 22.90 -20.73 -17.87
C GLY A 322 22.42 -19.46 -18.57
N THR A 323 21.94 -18.44 -17.85
CA THR A 323 21.65 -17.12 -18.43
C THR A 323 22.94 -16.28 -18.58
N SER A 324 23.88 -16.79 -19.37
CA SER A 324 25.18 -16.16 -19.69
C SER A 324 25.06 -14.91 -20.57
N SER A 325 23.85 -14.39 -20.81
CA SER A 325 23.69 -13.21 -21.66
C SER A 325 24.01 -11.97 -20.84
N HIS A 326 25.21 -11.44 -21.00
CA HIS A 326 25.52 -10.06 -20.66
C HIS A 326 24.56 -9.14 -21.45
N GLY A 327 23.52 -8.63 -20.80
CA GLY A 327 22.56 -7.72 -21.43
C GLY A 327 21.23 -7.59 -20.69
N GLN A 328 20.59 -6.43 -20.84
CA GLN A 328 19.29 -6.14 -20.25
C GLN A 328 18.23 -7.08 -20.82
N LYS A 329 17.55 -7.83 -19.93
CA LYS A 329 16.36 -8.60 -20.27
C LYS A 329 15.16 -7.68 -20.34
N LYS A 330 14.26 -7.97 -21.28
CA LYS A 330 13.01 -7.24 -21.48
C LYS A 330 11.89 -8.21 -21.82
N VAL A 331 10.81 -8.17 -21.04
CA VAL A 331 9.61 -8.98 -21.26
C VAL A 331 8.36 -8.10 -21.15
N VAL A 332 7.26 -8.55 -21.75
CA VAL A 332 5.97 -7.87 -21.68
C VAL A 332 5.00 -8.74 -20.89
N ARG A 333 4.33 -8.14 -19.91
CA ARG A 333 3.34 -8.79 -19.05
C ARG A 333 2.14 -7.89 -18.85
N ARG A 334 0.94 -8.46 -18.76
CA ARG A 334 -0.29 -7.74 -18.36
C ARG A 334 -0.60 -8.00 -16.90
N TYR A 335 -1.45 -7.16 -16.29
CA TYR A 335 -1.80 -7.28 -14.86
C TYR A 335 -2.33 -8.69 -14.47
N SER A 336 -3.13 -9.34 -15.32
CA SER A 336 -3.62 -10.69 -15.05
C SER A 336 -2.51 -11.75 -14.99
N ASP A 337 -1.36 -11.51 -15.63
CA ASP A 337 -0.22 -12.41 -15.55
C ASP A 337 0.44 -12.32 -14.16
N PHE A 338 0.46 -11.11 -13.56
CA PHE A 338 0.91 -10.92 -12.18
C PHE A 338 -0.03 -11.58 -11.18
N VAL A 339 -1.35 -11.46 -11.38
CA VAL A 339 -2.35 -12.14 -10.54
C VAL A 339 -2.13 -13.65 -10.57
N TRP A 340 -1.97 -14.23 -11.76
CA TRP A 340 -1.66 -15.65 -11.90
C TRP A 340 -0.35 -16.03 -11.21
N LEU A 341 0.70 -15.20 -11.30
CA LEU A 341 1.96 -15.46 -10.61
C LEU A 341 1.76 -15.46 -9.09
N LEU A 342 1.02 -14.50 -8.53
CA LEU A 342 0.71 -14.44 -7.10
C LEU A 342 -0.07 -15.70 -6.66
N GLU A 343 -1.11 -16.09 -7.40
CA GLU A 343 -1.90 -17.30 -7.11
C GLU A 343 -1.02 -18.56 -7.09
N PHE A 344 -0.15 -18.72 -8.09
CA PHE A 344 0.81 -19.83 -8.15
C PHE A 344 1.72 -19.86 -6.92
N LEU A 345 2.28 -18.70 -6.52
CA LEU A 345 3.17 -18.61 -5.37
C LEU A 345 2.44 -18.94 -4.07
N LEU A 346 1.21 -18.45 -3.89
CA LEU A 346 0.40 -18.74 -2.70
C LEU A 346 0.02 -20.22 -2.58
N GLU A 347 -0.23 -20.90 -3.71
CA GLU A 347 -0.53 -22.33 -3.73
C GLU A 347 0.70 -23.19 -3.38
N LYS A 348 1.86 -22.86 -3.97
CA LYS A 348 3.09 -23.65 -3.81
C LYS A 348 3.84 -23.37 -2.50
N TYR A 349 3.84 -22.10 -2.07
CA TYR A 349 4.62 -21.58 -0.94
C TYR A 349 3.72 -20.93 0.15
N PRO A 350 2.74 -21.64 0.71
CA PRO A 350 1.72 -21.04 1.57
C PRO A 350 2.25 -20.46 2.89
N PHE A 351 3.40 -20.94 3.36
CA PHE A 351 4.03 -20.54 4.63
C PHE A 351 5.23 -19.59 4.43
N ARG A 352 5.35 -18.97 3.25
CA ARG A 352 6.36 -17.95 2.95
C ARG A 352 5.75 -16.54 2.98
N VAL A 353 6.57 -15.52 3.23
CA VAL A 353 6.16 -14.10 3.09
C VAL A 353 6.09 -13.75 1.61
N ILE A 354 4.87 -13.53 1.11
CA ILE A 354 4.60 -13.24 -0.31
C ILE A 354 4.00 -11.83 -0.43
N PRO A 355 4.58 -10.95 -1.27
CA PRO A 355 4.07 -9.60 -1.47
C PRO A 355 2.70 -9.57 -2.14
N GLY A 356 1.83 -8.69 -1.66
CA GLY A 356 0.52 -8.43 -2.27
C GLY A 356 0.63 -7.66 -3.60
N LEU A 357 -0.46 -7.70 -4.38
CA LEU A 357 -0.58 -6.92 -5.62
C LEU A 357 -1.37 -5.63 -5.41
N PRO A 358 -1.08 -4.57 -6.18
CA PRO A 358 -1.93 -3.37 -6.19
C PRO A 358 -3.35 -3.71 -6.67
N PRO A 359 -4.39 -2.96 -6.25
CA PRO A 359 -5.78 -3.34 -6.46
C PRO A 359 -6.21 -3.41 -7.94
N LYS A 360 -7.16 -4.31 -8.21
CA LYS A 360 -7.82 -4.47 -9.51
C LYS A 360 -9.00 -3.50 -9.59
N LYS A 361 -8.82 -2.36 -10.26
CA LYS A 361 -9.95 -1.46 -10.56
C LYS A 361 -10.72 -1.97 -11.76
N PHE A 362 -12.03 -2.21 -11.59
CA PHE A 362 -12.98 -2.45 -12.66
C PHE A 362 -13.66 -1.12 -13.02
N THR A 363 -13.22 -0.45 -14.08
CA THR A 363 -13.99 0.63 -14.70
C THR A 363 -14.64 0.08 -15.96
N VAL A 364 -15.91 -0.30 -15.87
CA VAL A 364 -16.70 -0.61 -17.07
C VAL A 364 -16.92 0.71 -17.82
N GLY A 365 -16.46 0.80 -19.07
CA GLY A 365 -16.77 1.90 -19.99
C GLY A 365 -15.89 3.15 -19.96
N ALA A 366 -15.02 3.34 -18.96
CA ALA A 366 -14.08 4.48 -18.91
C ALA A 366 -12.62 4.01 -18.98
N SER A 367 -11.79 4.73 -19.74
CA SER A 367 -10.34 4.52 -19.68
C SER A 367 -9.84 4.77 -18.26
N PRO A 368 -9.04 3.87 -17.66
CA PRO A 368 -8.48 4.11 -16.34
C PRO A 368 -7.67 5.41 -16.32
N ASP A 369 -7.85 6.19 -15.25
CA ASP A 369 -7.12 7.44 -15.01
C ASP A 369 -5.60 7.20 -14.93
N SER A 370 -4.81 8.10 -15.53
CA SER A 370 -3.34 8.06 -15.55
C SER A 370 -2.75 7.93 -14.15
N GLN A 371 -3.35 8.54 -13.12
CA GLN A 371 -2.86 8.41 -11.74
C GLN A 371 -3.01 6.98 -11.22
N PHE A 372 -4.12 6.32 -11.53
CA PHE A 372 -4.36 4.94 -11.13
C PHE A 372 -3.35 3.98 -11.77
N LEU A 373 -3.08 4.16 -13.05
CA LEU A 373 -2.13 3.34 -13.80
C LEU A 373 -0.71 3.51 -13.27
N GLN A 374 -0.32 4.74 -12.93
CA GLN A 374 0.96 5.01 -12.29
C GLN A 374 1.08 4.35 -10.91
N ARG A 375 0.05 4.43 -10.07
CA ARG A 375 0.01 3.75 -8.76
C ARG A 375 0.12 2.23 -8.90
N ARG A 376 -0.61 1.65 -9.86
CA ARG A 376 -0.52 0.22 -10.18
C ARG A 376 0.89 -0.16 -10.63
N ARG A 377 1.47 0.55 -11.61
CA ARG A 377 2.85 0.31 -12.08
C ARG A 377 3.86 0.32 -10.93
N ARG A 378 3.74 1.28 -10.02
CA ARG A 378 4.59 1.39 -8.82
C ARG A 378 4.39 0.21 -7.85
N GLY A 379 3.14 -0.20 -7.61
CA GLY A 379 2.84 -1.40 -6.82
C GLY A 379 3.41 -2.69 -7.43
N LEU A 380 3.25 -2.86 -8.75
CA LEU A 380 3.85 -4.01 -9.47
C LEU A 380 5.38 -4.00 -9.38
N HIS A 381 6.00 -2.81 -9.40
CA HIS A 381 7.44 -2.66 -9.25
C HIS A 381 7.90 -3.11 -7.86
N ARG A 382 7.21 -2.70 -6.78
CA ARG A 382 7.53 -3.15 -5.42
C ARG A 382 7.31 -4.66 -5.27
N PHE A 383 6.19 -5.19 -5.75
CA PHE A 383 5.91 -6.62 -5.78
C PHE A 383 7.06 -7.45 -6.38
N LEU A 384 7.50 -7.13 -7.61
CA LEU A 384 8.59 -7.89 -8.24
C LEU A 384 9.92 -7.72 -7.52
N ASN A 385 10.25 -6.51 -7.05
CA ASN A 385 11.50 -6.28 -6.35
C ASN A 385 11.54 -6.96 -4.97
N GLN A 386 10.40 -7.15 -4.30
CA GLN A 386 10.34 -7.97 -3.08
C GLN A 386 10.48 -9.46 -3.39
N LEU A 387 9.84 -9.96 -4.46
CA LEU A 387 9.97 -11.36 -4.88
C LEU A 387 11.42 -11.76 -5.19
N ILE A 388 12.14 -10.97 -5.99
CA ILE A 388 13.53 -11.29 -6.38
C ILE A 388 14.53 -11.21 -5.22
N LYS A 389 14.16 -10.52 -4.13
CA LYS A 389 14.99 -10.43 -2.91
C LYS A 389 14.77 -11.60 -1.98
N HIS A 390 13.61 -12.24 -2.06
CA HIS A 390 13.33 -13.41 -1.25
C HIS A 390 14.19 -14.60 -1.77
N PRO A 391 15.02 -15.22 -0.92
CA PRO A 391 16.02 -16.19 -1.36
C PRO A 391 15.40 -17.45 -2.00
N ILE A 392 14.26 -17.91 -1.48
CA ILE A 392 13.51 -19.03 -2.06
C ILE A 392 12.74 -18.62 -3.33
N LEU A 393 11.97 -17.52 -3.30
CA LEU A 393 11.11 -17.15 -4.41
C LEU A 393 11.88 -16.69 -5.66
N ARG A 394 13.08 -16.11 -5.53
CA ARG A 394 13.90 -15.76 -6.72
C ARG A 394 14.38 -17.00 -7.49
N GLU A 395 14.52 -18.12 -6.81
CA GLU A 395 15.01 -19.38 -7.39
C GLU A 395 13.87 -20.21 -8.00
N GLU A 396 12.61 -19.85 -7.75
CA GLU A 396 11.45 -20.54 -8.32
C GLU A 396 11.44 -20.40 -9.87
N PRO A 397 11.48 -21.52 -10.62
CA PRO A 397 11.50 -21.50 -12.08
C PRO A 397 10.39 -20.68 -12.74
N VAL A 398 9.19 -20.65 -12.15
CA VAL A 398 8.08 -19.82 -12.64
C VAL A 398 8.40 -18.33 -12.53
N VAL A 399 9.00 -17.87 -11.43
CA VAL A 399 9.42 -16.47 -11.24
C VAL A 399 10.52 -16.12 -12.24
N GLN A 400 11.53 -16.99 -12.39
CA GLN A 400 12.61 -16.79 -13.37
C GLN A 400 12.07 -16.71 -14.80
N THR A 401 11.15 -17.61 -15.16
CA THR A 401 10.48 -17.62 -16.48
C THR A 401 9.65 -16.36 -16.68
N PHE A 402 8.89 -15.95 -15.67
CA PHE A 402 8.08 -14.74 -15.71
C PHE A 402 8.92 -13.50 -16.03
N LEU A 403 10.15 -13.42 -15.54
CA LEU A 403 11.06 -12.29 -15.77
C LEU A 403 11.88 -12.41 -17.06
N THR A 404 12.15 -13.62 -17.56
CA THR A 404 13.15 -13.84 -18.63
C THR A 404 12.59 -14.31 -19.97
N VAL A 405 11.42 -14.97 -20.01
CA VAL A 405 10.88 -15.55 -21.24
C VAL A 405 10.02 -14.53 -21.99
N PRO A 406 10.35 -14.14 -23.23
CA PRO A 406 9.61 -13.10 -23.96
C PRO A 406 8.23 -13.55 -24.47
N THR A 407 7.98 -14.86 -24.53
CA THR A 407 6.69 -15.44 -24.95
C THR A 407 5.57 -15.00 -23.99
N ASP A 408 4.36 -14.82 -24.54
CA ASP A 408 3.15 -14.62 -23.75
C ASP A 408 2.95 -15.75 -22.73
N ILE A 409 2.61 -15.39 -21.49
CA ILE A 409 2.52 -16.36 -20.39
C ILE A 409 1.43 -17.39 -20.65
N THR A 410 0.32 -17.00 -21.28
CA THR A 410 -0.79 -17.91 -21.57
C THR A 410 -0.35 -19.01 -22.53
N THR A 411 0.47 -18.64 -23.52
CA THR A 411 1.05 -19.56 -24.49
C THR A 411 2.11 -20.46 -23.84
N TRP A 412 2.99 -19.89 -23.03
CA TRP A 412 4.01 -20.66 -22.30
C TRP A 412 3.37 -21.70 -21.36
N LYS A 413 2.33 -21.33 -20.60
CA LYS A 413 1.62 -22.24 -19.69
C LYS A 413 1.06 -23.49 -20.37
N LYS A 414 0.64 -23.40 -21.64
CA LYS A 414 0.12 -24.56 -22.39
C LYS A 414 1.19 -25.61 -22.71
N GLN A 415 2.45 -25.19 -22.75
CA GLN A 415 3.58 -26.02 -23.13
C GLN A 415 4.41 -26.46 -21.91
N ALA A 416 4.40 -25.66 -20.85
CA ALA A 416 5.15 -25.91 -19.63
C ALA A 416 4.49 -26.99 -18.76
N LYS A 417 5.31 -27.90 -18.22
CA LYS A 417 4.91 -28.79 -17.11
C LYS A 417 5.18 -28.05 -15.81
N ILE A 418 4.20 -27.29 -15.34
CA ILE A 418 4.30 -26.48 -14.12
C ILE A 418 4.01 -27.39 -12.91
N ASP A 419 4.91 -27.36 -11.93
CA ASP A 419 4.73 -28.08 -10.67
C ASP A 419 4.09 -27.17 -9.63
N TYR A 420 2.85 -27.48 -9.28
CA TYR A 420 2.04 -26.84 -8.23
C TYR A 420 2.14 -27.54 -6.88
N SER A 421 2.95 -28.61 -6.78
CA SER A 421 3.07 -29.34 -5.54
C SER A 421 3.69 -28.49 -4.45
N LEU A 422 3.16 -28.63 -3.23
CA LEU A 422 3.60 -27.92 -2.04
C LEU A 422 5.12 -28.03 -1.87
N GLU A 423 5.78 -26.93 -1.47
CA GLU A 423 7.23 -26.86 -1.23
C GLU A 423 7.76 -28.05 -0.39
N PHE A 424 6.98 -28.51 0.59
CA PHE A 424 7.38 -29.58 1.51
C PHE A 424 7.14 -31.01 0.99
N LYS A 425 6.65 -31.18 -0.24
CA LYS A 425 6.29 -32.51 -0.74
C LYS A 425 7.54 -33.38 -0.92
N GLY A 426 7.66 -34.41 -0.09
CA GLY A 426 8.79 -35.33 -0.12
C GLY A 426 10.01 -34.85 0.67
N GLU A 427 9.93 -33.67 1.27
CA GLU A 427 10.99 -33.11 2.12
C GLU A 427 10.96 -33.73 3.51
N LYS A 428 12.15 -33.86 4.11
CA LYS A 428 12.33 -34.30 5.49
C LYS A 428 12.95 -33.17 6.30
N ILE A 429 12.41 -32.94 7.49
CA ILE A 429 13.00 -31.99 8.42
C ILE A 429 14.43 -32.40 8.81
N GLN A 430 15.31 -31.41 8.94
CA GLN A 430 16.67 -31.62 9.42
C GLN A 430 16.70 -32.02 10.89
N THR A 431 17.44 -33.08 11.21
CA THR A 431 17.57 -33.58 12.58
C THR A 431 18.18 -32.56 13.55
N SER A 432 19.13 -31.75 13.06
CA SER A 432 19.74 -30.65 13.83
C SER A 432 18.71 -29.59 14.25
N PHE A 433 17.70 -29.34 13.41
CA PHE A 433 16.64 -28.40 13.75
C PHE A 433 15.84 -28.88 14.96
N ILE A 434 15.45 -30.15 14.98
CA ILE A 434 14.63 -30.73 16.05
C ILE A 434 15.41 -30.90 17.35
N ASN A 435 16.65 -31.41 17.27
CA ASN A 435 17.37 -31.87 18.45
C ASN A 435 18.29 -30.81 19.06
N THR A 436 18.72 -29.81 18.29
CA THR A 436 19.71 -28.81 18.73
C THR A 436 19.13 -27.40 18.71
N ILE A 437 18.53 -26.99 17.59
CA ILE A 437 18.06 -25.62 17.39
C ILE A 437 16.77 -25.38 18.19
N TRP A 438 15.68 -26.08 17.85
CA TRP A 438 14.36 -25.86 18.41
C TRP A 438 14.29 -25.94 19.95
N PRO A 439 14.97 -26.87 20.64
CA PRO A 439 14.91 -26.94 22.11
C PRO A 439 15.46 -25.68 22.79
N LYS A 440 16.37 -24.94 22.14
CA LYS A 440 16.97 -23.71 22.67
C LYS A 440 16.20 -22.44 22.29
N ILE A 441 15.58 -22.40 21.10
CA ILE A 441 14.95 -21.17 20.57
C ILE A 441 13.42 -21.23 20.44
N GLY A 442 12.82 -22.43 20.47
CA GLY A 442 11.42 -22.65 20.11
C GLY A 442 10.45 -21.89 21.00
N GLU A 443 10.65 -21.94 22.31
CA GLU A 443 9.79 -21.22 23.28
C GLU A 443 9.82 -19.71 23.06
N GLU A 444 11.02 -19.13 22.93
CA GLU A 444 11.20 -17.70 22.68
C GLU A 444 10.61 -17.29 21.32
N PHE A 445 10.84 -18.09 20.28
CA PHE A 445 10.28 -17.86 18.96
C PHE A 445 8.74 -17.85 18.99
N LEU A 446 8.11 -18.86 19.59
CA LEU A 446 6.65 -18.97 19.63
C LEU A 446 6.02 -17.82 20.42
N LYS A 447 6.65 -17.38 21.52
CA LYS A 447 6.24 -16.19 22.26
C LYS A 447 6.30 -14.94 21.36
N ASN A 448 7.44 -14.70 20.72
CA ASN A 448 7.63 -13.54 19.84
C ASN A 448 6.68 -13.56 18.64
N TRP A 449 6.43 -14.73 18.07
CA TRP A 449 5.46 -14.94 16.99
C TRP A 449 4.05 -14.53 17.42
N SER A 450 3.58 -15.02 18.57
CA SER A 450 2.26 -14.67 19.11
C SER A 450 2.12 -13.17 19.41
N GLU A 451 3.16 -12.55 19.99
CA GLU A 451 3.15 -11.11 20.24
C GLU A 451 3.15 -10.29 18.94
N ALA A 452 3.94 -10.69 17.94
CA ALA A 452 3.96 -10.04 16.63
C ALA A 452 2.60 -10.13 15.94
N GLU A 453 1.99 -11.31 15.95
CA GLU A 453 0.66 -11.55 15.39
C GLU A 453 -0.42 -10.69 16.06
N GLY A 454 -0.42 -10.56 17.39
CA GLY A 454 -1.38 -9.74 18.11
C GLY A 454 -1.24 -8.23 17.85
N ASN A 455 -0.09 -7.79 17.34
CA ASN A 455 0.23 -6.37 17.15
C ASN A 455 0.30 -5.92 15.69
N ILE A 456 0.45 -6.83 14.74
CA ILE A 456 0.69 -6.50 13.32
C ILE A 456 -0.37 -5.57 12.73
N MET A 457 -1.65 -5.80 13.04
CA MET A 457 -2.77 -4.99 12.53
C MET A 457 -2.71 -3.54 13.02
N LYS A 458 -2.39 -3.35 14.31
CA LYS A 458 -2.22 -2.02 14.92
C LYS A 458 -1.04 -1.29 14.30
N LEU A 459 0.07 -2.01 14.08
CA LEU A 459 1.26 -1.44 13.44
C LEU A 459 0.98 -1.02 11.99
N ILE A 460 0.27 -1.86 11.23
CA ILE A 460 -0.17 -1.55 9.86
C ILE A 460 -1.03 -0.28 9.84
N GLU A 461 -1.99 -0.15 10.75
CA GLU A 461 -2.85 1.04 10.85
C GLU A 461 -2.02 2.31 11.09
N ILE A 462 -1.11 2.27 12.07
CA ILE A 462 -0.23 3.39 12.41
C ILE A 462 0.65 3.75 11.21
N TRP A 463 1.30 2.77 10.59
CA TRP A 463 2.19 3.03 9.45
C TRP A 463 1.43 3.54 8.22
N THR A 464 0.22 3.04 7.98
CA THR A 464 -0.67 3.57 6.94
C THR A 464 -0.99 5.04 7.17
N ARG A 465 -1.26 5.45 8.42
CA ARG A 465 -1.46 6.87 8.77
C ARG A 465 -0.19 7.69 8.54
N ILE A 466 0.99 7.15 8.84
CA ILE A 466 2.27 7.81 8.54
C ILE A 466 2.42 8.02 7.03
N VAL A 467 2.17 7.01 6.21
CA VAL A 467 2.19 7.10 4.73
C VAL A 467 1.24 8.21 4.25
N LEU A 468 0.02 8.26 4.79
CA LEU A 468 -0.96 9.31 4.44
C LEU A 468 -0.47 10.72 4.82
N LEU A 469 0.20 10.87 5.96
CA LEU A 469 0.77 12.17 6.36
C LEU A 469 1.88 12.62 5.40
N VAL A 470 2.70 11.70 4.90
CA VAL A 470 3.72 11.96 3.88
C VAL A 470 3.07 12.40 2.56
N GLU A 471 2.01 11.71 2.11
CA GLU A 471 1.25 12.11 0.92
C GLU A 471 0.61 13.50 1.08
N ARG A 472 0.01 13.78 2.24
CA ARG A 472 -0.56 15.11 2.54
C ARG A 472 0.51 16.19 2.58
N HIS A 473 1.72 15.88 3.07
CA HIS A 473 2.83 16.82 3.06
C HIS A 473 3.24 17.16 1.62
N GLU A 474 3.39 16.15 0.76
CA GLU A 474 3.68 16.34 -0.66
C GLU A 474 2.63 17.22 -1.37
N LYS A 475 1.33 16.96 -1.12
CA LYS A 475 0.24 17.78 -1.68
C LYS A 475 0.26 19.22 -1.20
N ARG A 476 0.62 19.45 0.07
CA ARG A 476 0.75 20.80 0.62
C ARG A 476 1.87 21.58 -0.08
N GLN A 477 3.00 20.95 -0.41
CA GLN A 477 4.06 21.64 -1.15
C GLN A 477 3.59 22.06 -2.55
N GLN A 478 2.80 21.22 -3.23
CA GLN A 478 2.17 21.59 -4.51
C GLN A 478 1.22 22.78 -4.37
N GLN A 479 0.44 22.83 -3.29
CA GLN A 479 -0.45 23.95 -3.04
C GLN A 479 0.32 25.25 -2.76
N ILE A 480 1.37 25.20 -1.95
CA ILE A 480 2.22 26.37 -1.69
C ILE A 480 2.87 26.85 -3.00
N SER A 481 3.34 25.93 -3.85
CA SER A 481 3.87 26.26 -5.18
C SER A 481 2.84 26.97 -6.07
N PHE A 482 1.58 26.50 -6.05
CA PHE A 482 0.48 27.14 -6.77
C PHE A 482 0.21 28.56 -6.25
N ASP A 483 0.15 28.72 -4.93
CA ASP A 483 -0.08 30.03 -4.29
C ASP A 483 1.09 30.99 -4.58
N ASN A 484 2.34 30.51 -4.59
CA ASN A 484 3.51 31.27 -5.03
C ASN A 484 3.34 31.78 -6.47
N GLY A 485 2.83 30.95 -7.39
CA GLY A 485 2.50 31.37 -8.74
C GLY A 485 1.45 32.48 -8.77
N LYS A 486 0.48 32.46 -7.85
CA LYS A 486 -0.52 33.53 -7.70
C LYS A 486 0.06 34.80 -7.12
N PHE A 487 0.99 34.73 -6.17
CA PHE A 487 1.72 35.91 -5.70
C PHE A 487 2.48 36.60 -6.83
N VAL A 488 3.19 35.84 -7.67
CA VAL A 488 3.88 36.36 -8.86
C VAL A 488 2.91 37.11 -9.78
N GLU A 489 1.76 36.50 -10.09
CA GLU A 489 0.73 37.10 -10.93
C GLU A 489 0.22 38.44 -10.34
N MET A 490 -0.09 38.45 -9.04
CA MET A 490 -0.65 39.63 -8.36
C MET A 490 0.39 40.76 -8.20
N ILE A 491 1.62 40.43 -7.84
CA ILE A 491 2.72 41.42 -7.76
C ILE A 491 2.98 42.04 -9.13
N GLY A 492 2.97 41.24 -10.19
CA GLY A 492 3.09 41.74 -11.57
C GLY A 492 2.00 42.77 -11.91
N LYS A 493 0.74 42.45 -11.62
CA LYS A 493 -0.41 43.38 -11.81
C LYS A 493 -0.28 44.64 -10.95
N PHE A 494 0.10 44.46 -9.68
CA PHE A 494 0.30 45.57 -8.76
C PHE A 494 1.35 46.55 -9.29
N ARG A 495 2.54 46.07 -9.69
CA ARG A 495 3.62 46.90 -10.25
C ARG A 495 3.17 47.73 -11.45
N GLN A 496 2.36 47.16 -12.34
CA GLN A 496 1.82 47.87 -13.51
C GLN A 496 0.92 49.06 -13.10
N LEU A 497 0.07 48.87 -12.09
CA LEU A 497 -0.82 49.92 -11.58
C LEU A 497 -0.09 50.91 -10.66
N ASN A 498 0.93 50.46 -9.94
CA ASN A 498 1.65 51.24 -8.94
C ASN A 498 2.28 52.50 -9.56
N THR A 499 2.83 52.39 -10.77
CA THR A 499 3.38 53.54 -11.53
C THR A 499 2.33 54.53 -12.02
N LYS A 500 1.03 54.16 -12.01
CA LYS A 500 -0.08 55.06 -12.36
C LYS A 500 -0.58 55.85 -11.16
N ILE A 501 -0.54 55.25 -9.97
CA ILE A 501 -0.89 55.91 -8.71
C ILE A 501 0.27 56.78 -8.23
N TYR A 502 1.49 56.25 -8.30
CA TYR A 502 2.72 56.93 -7.93
C TYR A 502 3.56 57.14 -9.20
N PRO A 503 3.39 58.28 -9.90
CA PRO A 503 4.20 58.59 -11.05
C PRO A 503 5.67 58.79 -10.64
N GLY A 504 6.59 58.50 -11.56
CA GLY A 504 8.02 58.72 -11.37
C GLY A 504 8.41 60.20 -11.27
N ASP A 505 9.71 60.47 -11.34
CA ASP A 505 10.22 61.84 -11.21
C ASP A 505 9.61 62.82 -12.21
N ASN A 506 9.31 64.01 -11.72
CA ASN A 506 8.88 65.16 -12.51
C ASN A 506 9.53 66.47 -12.01
N GLU A 507 9.59 67.48 -12.86
CA GLU A 507 10.43 68.67 -12.63
C GLU A 507 10.01 69.53 -11.43
N VAL A 508 8.77 69.43 -10.94
CA VAL A 508 8.21 70.40 -9.97
C VAL A 508 7.53 69.74 -8.76
N LEU A 509 6.79 68.65 -8.93
CA LEU A 509 5.94 68.05 -7.89
C LEU A 509 6.59 66.87 -7.17
N LEU A 510 7.45 66.10 -7.85
CA LEU A 510 8.03 64.84 -7.38
C LEU A 510 9.47 64.73 -7.90
N LYS A 511 10.44 65.32 -7.18
CA LYS A 511 11.87 65.09 -7.42
C LYS A 511 12.39 63.98 -6.50
N ASN A 512 13.25 63.12 -7.02
CA ASN A 512 13.90 62.02 -6.28
C ASN A 512 12.90 61.01 -5.67
N ASN A 513 11.94 60.53 -6.46
CA ASN A 513 10.93 59.55 -6.06
C ASN A 513 11.46 58.11 -6.15
N ASP A 514 11.36 57.37 -5.05
CA ASP A 514 11.82 55.99 -4.92
C ASP A 514 10.89 54.94 -5.57
N ILE A 515 9.84 55.34 -6.28
CA ILE A 515 8.86 54.38 -6.82
C ILE A 515 9.46 53.36 -7.80
N GLY A 516 10.50 53.73 -8.55
CA GLY A 516 11.23 52.80 -9.41
C GLY A 516 11.92 51.71 -8.58
N ASN A 517 12.67 52.13 -7.57
CA ASN A 517 13.37 51.30 -6.61
C ASN A 517 12.42 50.34 -5.84
N VAL A 518 11.24 50.84 -5.44
CA VAL A 518 10.18 50.02 -4.82
C VAL A 518 9.64 48.97 -5.80
N ASN A 519 9.36 49.36 -7.05
CA ASN A 519 8.89 48.41 -8.06
C ASN A 519 9.95 47.39 -8.45
N ASP A 520 11.23 47.73 -8.39
CA ASP A 520 12.32 46.78 -8.62
C ASP A 520 12.41 45.79 -7.46
N SER A 521 12.28 46.25 -6.21
CA SER A 521 12.20 45.38 -5.02
C SER A 521 11.02 44.41 -5.11
N LEU A 522 9.83 44.88 -5.51
CA LEU A 522 8.68 44.02 -5.79
C LEU A 522 8.96 43.01 -6.92
N GLY A 523 9.76 43.41 -7.91
CA GLY A 523 10.26 42.49 -8.94
C GLY A 523 11.11 41.36 -8.36
N ARG A 524 12.02 41.66 -7.43
CA ARG A 524 12.83 40.67 -6.72
C ARG A 524 12.01 39.74 -5.84
N VAL A 525 11.00 40.26 -5.14
CA VAL A 525 10.01 39.45 -4.40
C VAL A 525 9.27 38.48 -5.32
N SER A 526 8.85 38.96 -6.49
CA SER A 526 8.22 38.10 -7.50
C SER A 526 9.18 37.01 -8.01
N GLU A 527 10.45 37.34 -8.25
CA GLU A 527 11.45 36.36 -8.67
C GLU A 527 11.71 35.29 -7.59
N TYR A 528 11.75 35.70 -6.31
CA TYR A 528 11.84 34.78 -5.18
C TYR A 528 10.69 33.77 -5.17
N PHE A 529 9.43 34.21 -5.29
CA PHE A 529 8.28 33.31 -5.30
C PHE A 529 8.34 32.33 -6.47
N ASN A 530 8.78 32.78 -7.65
CA ASN A 530 8.95 31.92 -8.81
C ASN A 530 10.02 30.84 -8.57
N LYS A 531 11.21 31.21 -8.06
CA LYS A 531 12.29 30.26 -7.75
C LYS A 531 11.91 29.30 -6.61
N SER A 532 11.27 29.81 -5.56
CA SER A 532 10.75 28.99 -4.45
C SER A 532 9.72 27.97 -4.95
N SER A 533 8.83 28.36 -5.86
CA SER A 533 7.86 27.45 -6.48
C SER A 533 8.52 26.28 -7.22
N GLN A 534 9.61 26.51 -7.96
CA GLN A 534 10.37 25.44 -8.63
C GLN A 534 10.97 24.46 -7.62
N ILE A 535 11.58 24.96 -6.54
CA ILE A 535 12.15 24.11 -5.48
C ILE A 535 11.07 23.24 -4.83
N LEU A 536 9.88 23.79 -4.57
CA LEU A 536 8.74 23.07 -4.00
C LEU A 536 8.21 21.98 -4.93
N ILE A 537 8.18 22.24 -6.25
CA ILE A 537 7.81 21.24 -7.26
C ILE A 537 8.84 20.09 -7.27
N ASP A 538 10.13 20.42 -7.27
CA ASP A 538 11.21 19.43 -7.24
C ASP A 538 11.17 18.58 -5.96
N GLU A 539 10.92 19.20 -4.80
CA GLU A 539 10.76 18.52 -3.52
C GLU A 539 9.56 17.59 -3.54
N SER A 540 8.39 18.10 -3.96
CA SER A 540 7.17 17.31 -4.10
C SER A 540 7.37 16.11 -5.02
N TYR A 541 8.03 16.30 -6.15
CA TYR A 541 8.33 15.23 -7.11
C TYR A 541 9.24 14.17 -6.48
N SER A 542 10.32 14.58 -5.79
CA SER A 542 11.25 13.67 -5.09
C SER A 542 10.55 12.88 -3.99
N ILE A 543 9.71 13.54 -3.19
CA ILE A 543 8.92 12.88 -2.14
C ILE A 543 7.97 11.84 -2.75
N ASN A 544 7.21 12.21 -3.78
CA ASN A 544 6.23 11.33 -4.41
C ASN A 544 6.87 10.13 -5.12
N THR A 545 8.00 10.31 -5.81
CA THR A 545 8.58 9.27 -6.67
C THR A 545 9.58 8.37 -5.97
N THR A 546 10.27 8.87 -4.95
CA THR A 546 11.34 8.15 -4.26
C THR A 546 10.94 7.83 -2.82
N ILE A 547 10.72 8.86 -2.00
CA ILE A 547 10.58 8.68 -0.55
C ILE A 547 9.30 7.91 -0.20
N LEU A 548 8.16 8.31 -0.79
CA LEU A 548 6.87 7.67 -0.57
C LEU A 548 6.87 6.19 -0.97
N GLU A 549 7.61 5.82 -2.01
CA GLU A 549 7.75 4.43 -2.44
C GLU A 549 8.52 3.59 -1.42
N LYS A 550 9.50 4.17 -0.70
CA LYS A 550 10.20 3.49 0.40
C LYS A 550 9.29 3.28 1.61
N PHE A 551 8.46 4.28 1.96
CA PHE A 551 7.44 4.12 3.01
C PHE A 551 6.44 3.00 2.68
N LYS A 552 5.96 2.97 1.42
CA LYS A 552 5.02 1.92 0.95
C LYS A 552 5.69 0.56 0.84
N ASN A 553 6.98 0.49 0.52
CA ASN A 553 7.71 -0.78 0.48
C ASN A 553 7.71 -1.49 1.84
N TYR A 554 7.98 -0.76 2.93
CA TYR A 554 7.87 -1.32 4.28
C TYR A 554 6.43 -1.70 4.64
N LEU A 555 5.45 -0.88 4.26
CA LEU A 555 4.03 -1.20 4.45
C LEU A 555 3.65 -2.54 3.77
N ASP A 556 4.12 -2.75 2.54
CA ASP A 556 3.87 -4.00 1.79
C ASP A 556 4.46 -5.22 2.53
N TYR A 557 5.63 -5.09 3.17
CA TYR A 557 6.19 -6.17 4.02
C TYR A 557 5.31 -6.46 5.25
N LEU A 558 4.79 -5.43 5.92
CA LEU A 558 3.88 -5.62 7.06
C LEU A 558 2.63 -6.42 6.66
N TYR A 559 2.01 -6.05 5.53
CA TYR A 559 0.87 -6.80 4.99
C TYR A 559 1.24 -8.23 4.61
N SER A 560 2.42 -8.44 4.03
CA SER A 560 2.89 -9.77 3.64
C SER A 560 3.07 -10.69 4.87
N LEU A 561 3.54 -10.15 5.99
CA LEU A 561 3.65 -10.87 7.25
C LEU A 561 2.27 -11.13 7.89
N GLN A 562 1.37 -10.15 7.88
CA GLN A 562 -0.02 -10.35 8.31
C GLN A 562 -0.67 -11.51 7.56
N GLU A 563 -0.57 -11.52 6.23
CA GLU A 563 -1.14 -12.61 5.43
C GLU A 563 -0.47 -13.96 5.71
N LEU A 564 0.84 -13.98 6.03
CA LEU A 564 1.52 -15.20 6.45
C LEU A 564 0.92 -15.75 7.75
N PHE A 565 0.66 -14.90 8.75
CA PHE A 565 0.00 -15.32 9.99
C PHE A 565 -1.38 -15.95 9.72
N GLU A 566 -2.20 -15.28 8.91
CA GLU A 566 -3.53 -15.77 8.53
C GLU A 566 -3.47 -17.11 7.78
N ARG A 567 -2.57 -17.24 6.80
CA ARG A 567 -2.36 -18.49 6.05
C ARG A 567 -1.88 -19.61 6.96
N THR A 568 -0.94 -19.31 7.84
CA THR A 568 -0.38 -20.28 8.80
C THR A 568 -1.50 -20.83 9.67
N LYS A 569 -2.28 -19.97 10.34
CA LYS A 569 -3.44 -20.39 11.16
C LYS A 569 -4.42 -21.29 10.42
N LYS A 570 -4.72 -20.97 9.16
CA LYS A 570 -5.69 -21.72 8.36
C LYS A 570 -5.16 -23.07 7.87
N LEU A 571 -3.87 -23.15 7.53
CA LEU A 571 -3.29 -24.28 6.78
C LEU A 571 -2.40 -25.21 7.62
N SER A 572 -2.01 -24.81 8.84
CA SER A 572 -1.18 -25.62 9.75
C SER A 572 -1.98 -26.61 10.62
N ILE A 573 -3.32 -26.58 10.56
CA ILE A 573 -4.19 -27.50 11.30
C ILE A 573 -3.80 -28.94 10.99
N ASN A 574 -3.58 -29.73 12.03
CA ASN A 574 -3.18 -31.13 11.96
C ASN A 574 -4.07 -32.01 12.86
N ASN A 575 -3.98 -33.33 12.68
CA ASN A 575 -4.76 -34.31 13.42
C ASN A 575 -3.89 -35.13 14.40
N ILE A 576 -2.68 -34.65 14.73
CA ILE A 576 -1.65 -35.41 15.46
C ILE A 576 -2.20 -35.96 16.78
N GLU A 577 -2.79 -35.11 17.63
CA GLU A 577 -3.35 -35.53 18.94
C GLU A 577 -4.44 -36.61 18.80
N SER A 578 -5.30 -36.47 17.78
CA SER A 578 -6.38 -37.44 17.53
C SER A 578 -5.84 -38.79 17.03
N LEU A 579 -4.79 -38.75 16.21
CA LEU A 579 -4.09 -39.93 15.73
C LEU A 579 -3.33 -40.63 16.85
N GLU A 580 -2.64 -39.90 17.73
CA GLU A 580 -1.98 -40.45 18.90
C GLU A 580 -2.95 -41.21 19.81
N LYS A 581 -4.11 -40.60 20.09
CA LYS A 581 -5.17 -41.25 20.86
C LYS A 581 -5.69 -42.52 20.18
N ARG A 582 -5.95 -42.46 18.86
CA ARG A 582 -6.42 -43.61 18.07
C ARG A 582 -5.40 -44.75 18.04
N ILE A 583 -4.11 -44.42 17.86
CA ILE A 583 -3.00 -45.39 17.90
C ILE A 583 -2.97 -46.07 19.27
N LYS A 584 -3.00 -45.29 20.36
CA LYS A 584 -2.99 -45.83 21.73
C LYS A 584 -4.16 -46.78 21.99
N GLU A 585 -5.38 -46.37 21.63
CA GLU A 585 -6.57 -47.21 21.76
C GLU A 585 -6.49 -48.50 20.93
N ASN A 586 -5.95 -48.43 19.71
CA ASN A 586 -5.78 -49.59 18.84
C ASN A 586 -4.65 -50.52 19.32
N GLU A 587 -3.56 -49.98 19.86
CA GLU A 587 -2.48 -50.75 20.48
C GLU A 587 -2.96 -51.49 21.74
N ASP A 588 -3.79 -50.85 22.57
CA ASP A 588 -4.37 -51.49 23.75
C ASP A 588 -5.35 -52.61 23.35
N LYS A 589 -6.15 -52.41 22.29
CA LYS A 589 -7.00 -53.47 21.72
C LYS A 589 -6.17 -54.62 21.15
N PHE A 590 -5.06 -54.31 20.47
CA PHE A 590 -4.15 -55.30 19.91
C PHE A 590 -3.51 -56.16 21.00
N LYS A 591 -3.05 -55.53 22.09
CA LYS A 591 -2.50 -56.25 23.26
C LYS A 591 -3.53 -57.20 23.85
N LYS A 592 -4.76 -56.71 24.13
CA LYS A 592 -5.85 -57.54 24.68
C LYS A 592 -6.18 -58.75 23.80
N LEU A 593 -6.39 -58.54 22.50
CA LEU A 593 -6.71 -59.62 21.55
C LEU A 593 -5.56 -60.60 21.34
N SER A 594 -4.31 -60.17 21.53
CA SER A 594 -3.14 -61.02 21.38
C SER A 594 -2.81 -61.86 22.62
N THR A 595 -3.26 -61.45 23.82
CA THR A 595 -2.94 -62.13 25.08
C THR A 595 -4.12 -62.88 25.70
N GLU A 596 -5.36 -62.42 25.49
CA GLU A 596 -6.53 -62.91 26.24
C GLU A 596 -7.49 -63.79 25.43
N ASP A 597 -7.40 -63.78 24.10
CA ASP A 597 -8.43 -64.36 23.24
C ASP A 597 -7.82 -65.38 22.25
N ALA A 598 -7.69 -66.64 22.69
CA ALA A 598 -7.04 -67.71 21.92
C ALA A 598 -7.81 -68.10 20.63
N ASP A 599 -9.10 -67.73 20.54
CA ASP A 599 -9.97 -67.93 19.37
C ASP A 599 -10.04 -66.71 18.46
N ALA A 600 -9.27 -65.64 18.74
CA ALA A 600 -9.22 -64.45 17.91
C ALA A 600 -8.75 -64.81 16.49
N LYS A 601 -9.61 -64.51 15.51
CA LYS A 601 -9.30 -64.76 14.10
C LYS A 601 -8.03 -64.01 13.72
N GLY A 602 -6.99 -64.72 13.32
CA GLY A 602 -5.70 -64.13 12.90
C GLY A 602 -5.85 -63.05 11.80
N ALA A 603 -6.93 -63.10 11.01
CA ALA A 603 -7.28 -62.06 10.05
C ALA A 603 -7.62 -60.71 10.70
N ASP A 604 -8.30 -60.70 11.85
CA ASP A 604 -8.68 -59.47 12.55
C ASP A 604 -7.48 -58.85 13.29
N ILE A 605 -6.60 -59.69 13.87
CA ILE A 605 -5.31 -59.26 14.44
C ILE A 605 -4.41 -58.65 13.35
N ALA A 606 -4.32 -59.30 12.18
CA ALA A 606 -3.56 -58.78 11.05
C ALA A 606 -4.13 -57.45 10.53
N ARG A 607 -5.46 -57.32 10.44
CA ARG A 607 -6.12 -56.07 10.04
C ARG A 607 -5.83 -54.95 11.05
N LEU A 608 -5.95 -55.22 12.35
CA LEU A 608 -5.69 -54.23 13.40
C LEU A 608 -4.23 -53.78 13.41
N ARG A 609 -3.29 -54.72 13.22
CA ARG A 609 -1.86 -54.40 13.05
C ARG A 609 -1.62 -53.47 11.86
N GLN A 610 -2.25 -53.75 10.72
CA GLN A 610 -2.11 -52.91 9.53
C GLN A 610 -2.67 -51.50 9.76
N VAL A 611 -3.80 -51.36 10.47
CA VAL A 611 -4.35 -50.05 10.85
C VAL A 611 -3.37 -49.27 11.72
N ILE A 612 -2.78 -49.90 12.75
CA ILE A 612 -1.77 -49.25 13.60
C ILE A 612 -0.55 -48.81 12.79
N ILE A 613 -0.07 -49.64 11.85
CA ILE A 613 1.06 -49.28 10.99
C ILE A 613 0.72 -48.08 10.10
N ASN A 614 -0.46 -48.07 9.48
CA ASN A 614 -0.90 -46.96 8.64
C ASN A 614 -1.04 -45.67 9.45
N ASP A 615 -1.65 -45.73 10.64
CA ASP A 615 -1.79 -44.58 11.55
C ASP A 615 -0.42 -44.05 12.00
N LYS A 616 0.54 -44.94 12.30
CA LYS A 616 1.93 -44.58 12.63
C LYS A 616 2.69 -43.95 11.46
N GLN A 617 2.41 -44.36 10.23
CA GLN A 617 2.97 -43.71 9.05
C GLN A 617 2.34 -42.33 8.82
N GLU A 618 1.03 -42.20 9.03
CA GLU A 618 0.32 -40.93 8.90
C GLU A 618 0.79 -39.90 9.94
N ILE A 619 0.91 -40.29 11.21
CA ILE A 619 1.41 -39.39 12.26
C ILE A 619 2.85 -38.94 11.96
N PHE A 620 3.72 -39.83 11.44
CA PHE A 620 5.08 -39.45 11.06
C PHE A 620 5.07 -38.40 9.95
N GLN A 621 4.22 -38.56 8.94
CA GLN A 621 4.07 -37.57 7.86
C GLN A 621 3.54 -36.23 8.38
N GLN A 622 2.56 -36.26 9.29
CA GLN A 622 2.00 -35.04 9.89
C GLN A 622 3.01 -34.33 10.81
N LEU A 623 3.75 -35.06 11.64
CA LEU A 623 4.81 -34.50 12.48
C LEU A 623 5.93 -33.89 11.63
N ASN A 624 6.39 -34.60 10.59
CA ASN A 624 7.40 -34.05 9.68
C ASN A 624 6.90 -32.77 9.00
N LYS A 625 5.64 -32.73 8.57
CA LYS A 625 5.02 -31.52 8.00
C LYS A 625 4.95 -30.38 9.01
N ASP A 626 4.52 -30.65 10.25
CA ASP A 626 4.46 -29.67 11.33
C ASP A 626 5.83 -29.04 11.61
N TRP A 627 6.86 -29.88 11.69
CA TRP A 627 8.23 -29.42 11.86
C TRP A 627 8.77 -28.59 10.70
N LEU A 628 8.46 -28.98 9.46
CA LEU A 628 8.82 -28.20 8.27
C LEU A 628 8.12 -26.83 8.26
N ILE A 629 6.85 -26.77 8.67
CA ILE A 629 6.13 -25.51 8.82
C ILE A 629 6.80 -24.63 9.88
N LYS A 630 7.12 -25.19 11.07
CA LYS A 630 7.80 -24.47 12.15
C LYS A 630 9.15 -23.91 11.72
N ASN A 631 9.97 -24.72 11.04
CA ASN A 631 11.24 -24.26 10.50
C ASN A 631 11.06 -23.15 9.46
N CYS A 632 10.12 -23.31 8.54
CA CYS A 632 9.81 -22.30 7.52
C CYS A 632 9.38 -20.98 8.16
N CYS A 633 8.40 -21.00 9.07
CA CYS A 633 7.94 -19.82 9.78
C CYS A 633 9.05 -19.15 10.60
N PHE A 634 9.94 -19.94 11.21
CA PHE A 634 11.12 -19.42 11.88
C PHE A 634 12.07 -18.70 10.92
N GLU A 635 12.42 -19.31 9.78
CA GLU A 635 13.25 -18.66 8.76
C GLU A 635 12.62 -17.37 8.25
N GLU A 636 11.32 -17.38 7.93
CA GLU A 636 10.58 -16.21 7.45
C GLU A 636 10.56 -15.09 8.49
N TYR A 637 10.34 -15.43 9.77
CA TYR A 637 10.32 -14.46 10.84
C TYR A 637 11.69 -13.80 11.05
N LEU A 638 12.79 -14.57 10.95
CA LEU A 638 14.15 -14.05 11.00
C LEU A 638 14.45 -13.13 9.81
N MET A 639 14.11 -13.54 8.59
CA MET A 639 14.26 -12.69 7.41
C MET A 639 13.44 -11.41 7.54
N PHE A 640 12.22 -11.49 8.08
CA PHE A 640 11.40 -10.32 8.33
C PHE A 640 12.05 -9.34 9.31
N GLN A 641 12.83 -9.79 10.31
CA GLN A 641 13.54 -8.88 11.20
C GLN A 641 14.51 -7.95 10.47
N GLU A 642 15.07 -8.35 9.33
CA GLU A 642 15.93 -7.48 8.52
C GLU A 642 15.16 -6.30 7.92
N THR A 643 13.82 -6.39 7.78
CA THR A 643 13.00 -5.29 7.26
C THR A 643 12.98 -4.08 8.19
N GLN A 644 13.38 -4.22 9.46
CA GLN A 644 13.53 -3.11 10.40
C GLN A 644 14.49 -2.02 9.88
N TYR A 645 15.49 -2.40 9.08
CA TYR A 645 16.43 -1.45 8.49
C TYR A 645 15.79 -0.54 7.45
N LEU A 646 14.68 -0.95 6.83
CA LEU A 646 13.89 -0.10 5.93
C LEU A 646 13.32 1.11 6.69
N ILE A 647 12.93 0.94 7.95
CA ILE A 647 12.39 2.04 8.78
C ILE A 647 13.45 3.14 8.92
N SER A 648 14.67 2.74 9.28
CA SER A 648 15.79 3.67 9.42
C SER A 648 16.16 4.33 8.10
N GLU A 649 16.23 3.56 7.01
CA GLU A 649 16.52 4.06 5.67
C GLU A 649 15.51 5.14 5.25
N VAL A 650 14.22 4.88 5.45
CA VAL A 650 13.14 5.79 5.07
C VAL A 650 13.30 7.15 5.77
N TRP A 651 13.52 7.16 7.08
CA TRP A 651 13.64 8.40 7.86
C TRP A 651 14.96 9.14 7.62
N ILE A 652 16.05 8.42 7.36
CA ILE A 652 17.32 9.03 6.96
C ILE A 652 17.14 9.74 5.61
N ASN A 653 16.52 9.08 4.63
CA ASN A 653 16.31 9.66 3.30
C ASN A 653 15.33 10.82 3.34
N TRP A 654 14.26 10.73 4.14
CA TRP A 654 13.35 11.84 4.41
C TRP A 654 14.11 13.05 4.97
N SER A 655 14.87 12.87 6.06
CA SER A 655 15.58 13.96 6.73
C SER A 655 16.66 14.59 5.84
N LYS A 656 17.46 13.77 5.15
CA LYS A 656 18.48 14.25 4.18
C LYS A 656 17.84 14.99 3.01
N GLY A 657 16.72 14.47 2.49
CA GLY A 657 15.95 15.11 1.43
C GLY A 657 15.46 16.50 1.86
N ARG A 658 14.76 16.57 3.00
CA ARG A 658 14.26 17.83 3.58
C ARG A 658 15.38 18.84 3.79
N PHE A 659 16.47 18.45 4.44
CA PHE A 659 17.62 19.34 4.66
C PHE A 659 18.12 19.99 3.37
N ARG A 660 18.30 19.20 2.30
CA ARG A 660 18.77 19.71 1.00
C ARG A 660 17.84 20.73 0.36
N PHE A 661 16.52 20.56 0.50
CA PHE A 661 15.56 21.51 -0.05
C PHE A 661 15.43 22.77 0.81
N GLU A 662 15.43 22.62 2.14
CA GLU A 662 15.42 23.75 3.07
C GLU A 662 16.68 24.64 2.93
N GLU A 663 17.86 24.05 2.70
CA GLU A 663 19.09 24.79 2.43
C GLU A 663 18.98 25.67 1.17
N LYS A 664 18.35 25.16 0.11
CA LYS A 664 18.08 25.95 -1.11
C LYS A 664 17.12 27.10 -0.85
N ILE A 665 16.05 26.86 -0.07
CA ILE A 665 15.09 27.89 0.32
C ILE A 665 15.75 28.97 1.18
N LEU A 666 16.59 28.58 2.15
CA LEU A 666 17.37 29.50 2.95
C LEU A 666 18.24 30.40 2.07
N GLY A 667 18.96 29.82 1.11
CA GLY A 667 19.75 30.60 0.15
C GLY A 667 18.91 31.59 -0.68
N LEU A 668 17.65 31.25 -1.00
CA LEU A 668 16.75 32.20 -1.66
C LEU A 668 16.34 33.36 -0.74
N TYR A 669 16.08 33.10 0.54
CA TYR A 669 15.78 34.16 1.51
C TYR A 669 16.98 35.09 1.73
N ASP A 670 18.19 34.55 1.84
CA ASP A 670 19.41 35.34 2.00
C ASP A 670 19.64 36.26 0.80
N ASN A 671 19.47 35.75 -0.41
CA ASN A 671 19.53 36.56 -1.64
C ASN A 671 18.45 37.64 -1.64
N LEU A 672 17.22 37.29 -1.28
CA LEU A 672 16.11 38.25 -1.26
C LEU A 672 16.38 39.40 -0.29
N ASN A 673 16.88 39.10 0.91
CA ASN A 673 17.22 40.11 1.92
C ASN A 673 18.33 41.07 1.46
N GLN A 674 19.23 40.62 0.58
CA GLN A 674 20.29 41.47 0.03
C GLN A 674 19.82 42.30 -1.17
N GLU A 675 18.81 41.83 -1.91
CA GLU A 675 18.33 42.45 -3.14
C GLU A 675 17.17 43.45 -2.94
N ILE A 676 16.42 43.32 -1.84
CA ILE A 676 15.37 44.27 -1.46
C ILE A 676 15.99 45.47 -0.73
N ILE A 677 15.39 46.64 -0.95
CA ILE A 677 15.73 47.85 -0.20
C ILE A 677 15.19 47.74 1.23
N ASN A 678 16.10 47.59 2.18
CA ASN A 678 15.76 47.44 3.60
C ASN A 678 15.57 48.78 4.32
N ASP A 679 16.16 49.87 3.79
CA ASP A 679 16.14 51.19 4.41
C ASP A 679 15.56 52.23 3.45
N MET A 680 14.27 52.54 3.59
CA MET A 680 13.66 53.70 2.92
C MET A 680 14.03 54.98 3.67
N PRO A 681 14.27 56.11 2.98
CA PRO A 681 14.65 57.36 3.63
C PRO A 681 13.57 57.82 4.63
N LEU A 682 13.95 57.92 5.92
CA LEU A 682 13.08 58.37 7.02
C LEU A 682 12.84 59.90 7.01
N THR A 683 13.64 60.63 6.24
CA THR A 683 13.50 62.08 6.04
C THR A 683 13.67 62.40 4.55
N ARG A 684 12.75 63.20 4.00
CA ARG A 684 12.79 63.71 2.62
C ARG A 684 13.34 65.12 2.56
#